data_AF-A0A9P8I6F4-F1
#
_entry.id   AF-A0A9P8I6F4-F1
#
_cell.length_a   1.000
_cell.length_b   1.000
_cell.length_c   1.000
_cell.angle_alpha   90.00
_cell.angle_beta   90.00
_cell.angle_gamma   90.00
#
_symmetry.space_group_name_H-M   'P 1'
#
loop_
_entity.id
_entity.type
_entity.pdbx_description
1 polymer ?
#
loop_
_entity_poly.entity_id
_entity_poly.type
_entity_poly.pdbx_seq_one_letter_code
_entity_poly.pdbx_strand_id
1 'polypeptide(L)'
;MANGGPTRQSVSLLPAPLRAGDIKTLSGRGWVVKRKPGGYGHKTRLALGAGGAVRQDILEDRGCRMWGWDAVRVVNIQVLNAAAFKSVTGINPPIPAISFEEYTRLRFTVYAVNIGMSTPTIDTFLVAIAGFLRTKDAVQIQDYLRVEPPVPEIYLTLGAEVRQFYPPEFEESHLLEGKCSSLLPEFDDGPDPVEGGSWPGFVEFMKSYLEFWRDVNFENLVDTHELLSGLVNQCITALSNPTMGVVLLPVTKSLSVALSKLAIMLDKRPDLIAHLFQRQAFMGGDDDSAVKRTMVESTAELLQRAFTICLIDRTKSATERLAGKKTGIYTIANLVLKLLFQCGKTRLATQLFTNISQHSPPLSFYPASHRVTYLYYLGRFLFSNNQFLRGLTALQAAYDQCFPQCLKHRRHILIYLTTANIIVGRFPSVDILKRPEAAGLAQIFLPVCKAIARGDLVGFQDSLNGEHRPWFLKKGILLPLRNRCEIMVWRSLARKTFVLNGFRGDAKRAPTLNLQDVISLAQFLEERNPNKPAPYIDEDLEGGEDETPTVLTWTMVDVEAIICSLIEQGFMHGYISHKQKKFAIQRGKERGPGTAVRIGFPSVYGVISARAKTKGEEGYVPAWVGDSPRGGAAGAGTVVNLSGARPAGS
;
A
#
# COMPACT_ATOMS: atom_id res chain seq x y z
N MET A 1 21.59 -90.77 -9.52
CA MET A 1 21.48 -89.36 -9.12
C MET A 1 21.29 -88.59 -10.43
N ALA A 2 20.07 -88.23 -10.86
CA ALA A 2 19.15 -87.21 -10.32
C ALA A 2 19.75 -85.79 -10.43
N ASN A 3 19.12 -84.72 -10.96
CA ASN A 3 17.87 -84.43 -11.71
C ASN A 3 18.15 -83.19 -12.61
N GLY A 4 17.34 -82.71 -13.57
CA GLY A 4 16.04 -83.10 -14.13
C GLY A 4 15.57 -82.09 -15.21
N GLY A 5 14.36 -82.23 -15.78
CA GLY A 5 13.70 -81.20 -16.62
C GLY A 5 12.78 -80.25 -15.81
N PRO A 6 11.96 -79.35 -16.41
CA PRO A 6 11.23 -79.58 -17.66
C PRO A 6 11.04 -78.34 -18.60
N THR A 7 10.00 -78.42 -19.45
CA THR A 7 9.67 -77.70 -20.69
C THR A 7 8.89 -76.37 -20.61
N ARG A 8 9.02 -75.57 -21.69
CA ARG A 8 8.01 -74.73 -22.41
C ARG A 8 6.93 -73.93 -21.63
N GLN A 9 6.79 -72.65 -22.00
CA GLN A 9 5.55 -72.12 -22.60
C GLN A 9 5.75 -70.78 -23.35
N SER A 10 4.75 -70.41 -24.17
CA SER A 10 4.78 -69.35 -25.18
C SER A 10 3.95 -68.12 -24.81
N VAL A 11 4.37 -66.91 -25.21
CA VAL A 11 3.46 -65.76 -25.44
C VAL A 11 3.97 -64.93 -26.63
N SER A 12 3.11 -64.73 -27.63
CA SER A 12 3.25 -63.71 -28.68
C SER A 12 2.69 -62.37 -28.19
N LEU A 13 3.11 -61.23 -28.76
CA LEU A 13 2.23 -60.06 -29.02
C LEU A 13 2.96 -58.97 -29.82
N LEU A 14 2.21 -58.34 -30.73
CA LEU A 14 2.62 -57.14 -31.48
C LEU A 14 2.78 -55.93 -30.55
N PRO A 15 3.68 -54.96 -30.84
CA PRO A 15 3.59 -53.64 -30.21
C PRO A 15 2.31 -52.92 -30.65
N ALA A 16 1.61 -52.33 -29.68
CA ALA A 16 0.33 -51.65 -29.86
C ALA A 16 0.45 -50.34 -30.67
N PRO A 17 -0.64 -49.83 -31.27
CA PRO A 17 -0.66 -48.50 -31.86
C PRO A 17 -0.40 -47.42 -30.80
N LEU A 18 0.33 -46.36 -31.20
CA LEU A 18 0.61 -45.20 -30.37
C LEU A 18 -0.70 -44.56 -29.89
N ARG A 19 -0.78 -44.26 -28.59
CA ARG A 19 -1.90 -43.53 -27.99
C ARG A 19 -1.73 -42.02 -28.25
N ALA A 20 -2.82 -41.26 -28.17
CA ALA A 20 -2.86 -39.82 -28.43
C ALA A 20 -2.18 -38.94 -27.33
N GLY A 21 -1.04 -39.38 -26.79
CA GLY A 21 -0.31 -38.71 -25.70
C GLY A 21 1.15 -38.35 -25.98
N ASP A 22 1.73 -38.81 -27.11
CA ASP A 22 3.16 -38.63 -27.40
C ASP A 22 3.50 -37.38 -28.26
N ILE A 23 2.52 -36.48 -28.49
CA ILE A 23 2.75 -35.21 -29.20
C ILE A 23 3.39 -34.21 -28.25
N LYS A 24 4.71 -33.99 -28.37
CA LYS A 24 5.42 -32.88 -27.72
C LYS A 24 5.49 -31.67 -28.65
N THR A 25 4.60 -30.70 -28.44
CA THR A 25 4.63 -29.41 -29.14
C THR A 25 5.80 -28.57 -28.63
N LEU A 26 6.80 -28.30 -29.48
CA LEU A 26 7.92 -27.42 -29.18
C LEU A 26 7.71 -26.05 -29.85
N SER A 27 7.46 -25.01 -29.06
CA SER A 27 7.29 -23.64 -29.54
C SER A 27 8.65 -22.94 -29.74
N GLY A 28 9.01 -22.69 -31.01
CA GLY A 28 10.24 -21.99 -31.39
C GLY A 28 10.02 -20.50 -31.61
N ARG A 29 10.78 -19.65 -30.90
CA ARG A 29 10.96 -18.23 -31.29
C ARG A 29 11.90 -18.13 -32.50
N GLY A 30 11.72 -17.08 -33.30
CA GLY A 30 12.41 -16.89 -34.59
C GLY A 30 13.92 -16.61 -34.53
N TRP A 31 14.46 -16.28 -35.71
CA TRP A 31 15.88 -16.11 -36.00
C TRP A 31 16.65 -15.17 -35.05
N VAL A 32 17.89 -15.53 -34.74
CA VAL A 32 18.84 -14.66 -34.01
C VAL A 32 20.07 -14.37 -34.87
N VAL A 33 20.22 -13.11 -35.30
CA VAL A 33 21.42 -12.65 -36.02
C VAL A 33 22.52 -12.27 -35.03
N LYS A 34 23.42 -13.21 -34.70
CA LYS A 34 24.61 -12.88 -33.89
C LYS A 34 25.74 -12.31 -34.76
N ARG A 35 26.06 -11.03 -34.56
CA ARG A 35 27.29 -10.42 -35.09
C ARG A 35 28.53 -10.97 -34.37
N LYS A 36 29.60 -11.25 -35.11
CA LYS A 36 30.97 -11.30 -34.54
C LYS A 36 31.55 -9.89 -34.55
N PRO A 37 32.34 -9.47 -33.55
CA PRO A 37 33.23 -8.34 -33.69
C PRO A 37 34.31 -8.65 -34.74
N GLY A 38 34.53 -7.75 -35.71
CA GLY A 38 35.75 -7.73 -36.53
C GLY A 38 35.86 -8.69 -37.72
N GLY A 39 34.82 -8.84 -38.56
CA GLY A 39 34.95 -9.57 -39.83
C GLY A 39 33.97 -9.13 -40.91
N TYR A 40 34.47 -8.65 -42.05
CA TYR A 40 33.68 -8.40 -43.25
C TYR A 40 33.30 -9.72 -43.93
N GLY A 41 32.01 -10.00 -44.06
CA GLY A 41 31.50 -11.18 -44.74
C GLY A 41 30.14 -11.62 -44.22
N HIS A 42 29.07 -11.29 -44.95
CA HIS A 42 27.73 -11.80 -44.65
C HIS A 42 27.64 -13.29 -44.98
N LYS A 43 27.53 -14.14 -43.95
CA LYS A 43 26.97 -15.49 -44.09
C LYS A 43 25.77 -15.63 -43.17
N THR A 44 24.58 -15.64 -43.78
CA THR A 44 23.34 -16.08 -43.15
C THR A 44 23.54 -17.51 -42.63
N ARG A 45 23.14 -17.79 -41.39
CA ARG A 45 23.31 -19.10 -40.75
C ARG A 45 22.01 -19.54 -40.11
N LEU A 46 21.61 -20.79 -40.33
CA LEU A 46 20.61 -21.45 -39.51
C LEU A 46 21.14 -21.61 -38.08
N ALA A 47 20.27 -21.43 -37.10
CA ALA A 47 20.53 -21.79 -35.72
C ALA A 47 19.38 -22.69 -35.23
N LEU A 48 19.70 -23.90 -34.78
CA LEU A 48 18.74 -24.81 -34.15
C LEU A 48 18.72 -24.54 -32.65
N GLY A 49 17.52 -24.33 -32.11
CA GLY A 49 17.31 -23.93 -30.71
C GLY A 49 17.19 -25.12 -29.76
N ALA A 50 18.27 -25.42 -29.04
CA ALA A 50 18.25 -25.96 -27.69
C ALA A 50 19.51 -25.50 -26.95
N GLY A 51 19.48 -25.45 -25.62
CA GLY A 51 20.64 -25.07 -24.81
C GLY A 51 21.77 -26.09 -24.94
N GLY A 52 22.78 -25.78 -25.74
CA GLY A 52 23.93 -26.65 -26.00
C GLY A 52 24.50 -26.38 -27.39
N ALA A 53 25.76 -25.95 -27.47
CA ALA A 53 26.38 -25.57 -28.74
C ALA A 53 26.78 -26.80 -29.58
N VAL A 54 25.81 -27.42 -30.26
CA VAL A 54 26.10 -28.43 -31.28
C VAL A 54 26.70 -27.76 -32.51
N ARG A 55 28.01 -27.97 -32.72
CA ARG A 55 28.63 -27.75 -34.04
C ARG A 55 28.34 -28.99 -34.89
N GLN A 56 27.76 -28.77 -36.07
CA GLN A 56 27.85 -29.71 -37.18
C GLN A 56 28.40 -28.97 -38.39
N ASP A 57 29.37 -29.58 -39.06
CA ASP A 57 29.89 -29.10 -40.32
C ASP A 57 28.94 -29.50 -41.45
N ILE A 58 28.57 -28.55 -42.29
CA ILE A 58 27.75 -28.80 -43.47
C ILE A 58 28.66 -29.38 -44.54
N LEU A 59 28.42 -30.64 -44.90
CA LEU A 59 29.08 -31.33 -46.01
C LEU A 59 28.18 -31.32 -47.24
N GLU A 60 28.81 -31.36 -48.41
CA GLU A 60 28.13 -31.39 -49.71
C GLU A 60 27.97 -32.85 -50.17
N ASP A 61 26.73 -33.30 -50.38
CA ASP A 61 26.41 -34.69 -50.72
C ASP A 61 26.79 -35.04 -52.18
N ARG A 62 27.50 -36.16 -52.35
CA ARG A 62 28.13 -36.57 -53.63
C ARG A 62 27.52 -37.82 -54.29
N GLY A 63 26.23 -38.12 -54.11
CA GLY A 63 25.66 -39.38 -54.62
C GLY A 63 24.16 -39.41 -54.93
N CYS A 64 23.80 -40.00 -56.07
CA CYS A 64 22.44 -40.03 -56.64
C CYS A 64 21.45 -41.05 -56.00
N ARG A 65 21.62 -41.45 -54.73
CA ARG A 65 20.67 -42.34 -54.02
C ARG A 65 19.90 -41.59 -52.93
N MET A 66 19.29 -40.49 -53.36
CA MET A 66 18.95 -39.35 -52.51
C MET A 66 17.78 -39.56 -51.52
N TRP A 67 16.88 -40.54 -51.77
CA TRP A 67 15.73 -40.80 -50.89
C TRP A 67 15.40 -42.30 -50.84
N GLY A 68 16.08 -43.05 -49.97
CA GLY A 68 15.72 -44.43 -49.64
C GLY A 68 14.52 -44.48 -48.68
N TRP A 69 13.33 -44.12 -49.17
CA TRP A 69 12.11 -43.93 -48.36
C TRP A 69 11.82 -45.09 -47.40
N ASP A 70 12.04 -46.34 -47.84
CA ASP A 70 11.77 -47.56 -47.07
C ASP A 70 12.63 -47.72 -45.80
N ALA A 71 13.72 -46.95 -45.69
CA ALA A 71 14.63 -46.96 -44.54
C ALA A 71 14.47 -45.77 -43.58
N VAL A 72 13.66 -44.76 -43.93
CA VAL A 72 13.55 -43.52 -43.16
C VAL A 72 12.56 -43.69 -42.00
N ARG A 73 13.07 -43.69 -40.76
CA ARG A 73 12.23 -43.83 -39.55
C ARG A 73 11.77 -42.51 -38.92
N VAL A 74 12.38 -41.38 -39.29
CA VAL A 74 11.98 -40.03 -38.86
C VAL A 74 12.21 -39.06 -40.01
N VAL A 75 11.18 -38.30 -40.37
CA VAL A 75 11.28 -37.18 -41.31
C VAL A 75 11.03 -35.88 -40.53
N ASN A 76 11.96 -34.93 -40.59
CA ASN A 76 11.77 -33.60 -40.03
C ASN A 76 11.56 -32.61 -41.18
N ILE A 77 10.31 -32.20 -41.41
CA ILE A 77 9.96 -31.26 -42.48
C ILE A 77 9.96 -29.84 -41.91
N GLN A 78 10.99 -29.07 -42.24
CA GLN A 78 11.05 -27.65 -41.91
C GLN A 78 10.74 -26.83 -43.17
N VAL A 79 9.51 -26.31 -43.28
CA VAL A 79 9.09 -25.54 -44.45
C VAL A 79 9.78 -24.17 -44.44
N LEU A 80 10.83 -24.03 -45.24
CA LEU A 80 11.40 -22.74 -45.58
C LEU A 80 10.38 -21.93 -46.39
N ASN A 81 10.28 -20.64 -46.12
CA ASN A 81 9.64 -19.69 -47.03
C ASN A 81 10.22 -19.89 -48.45
N ALA A 82 9.35 -20.04 -49.46
CA ALA A 82 9.77 -20.30 -50.84
C ALA A 82 10.74 -19.25 -51.40
N ALA A 83 10.63 -17.99 -50.96
CA ALA A 83 11.59 -16.93 -51.29
C ALA A 83 12.96 -17.15 -50.63
N ALA A 84 13.01 -17.71 -49.42
CA ALA A 84 14.24 -18.03 -48.71
C ALA A 84 14.93 -19.27 -49.30
N PHE A 85 14.17 -20.31 -49.71
CA PHE A 85 14.73 -21.53 -50.30
C PHE A 85 15.67 -21.21 -51.47
N LYS A 86 15.19 -20.46 -52.46
CA LYS A 86 15.97 -20.06 -53.63
C LYS A 86 17.20 -19.21 -53.28
N SER A 87 17.10 -18.36 -52.25
CA SER A 87 18.23 -17.52 -51.80
C SER A 87 19.37 -18.31 -51.14
N VAL A 88 19.08 -19.50 -50.59
CA VAL A 88 20.05 -20.34 -49.87
C VAL A 88 20.58 -21.46 -50.75
N THR A 89 19.74 -22.08 -51.59
CA THR A 89 20.12 -23.24 -52.40
C THR A 89 20.48 -22.89 -53.85
N GLY A 90 20.06 -21.71 -54.34
CA GLY A 90 20.14 -21.35 -55.77
C GLY A 90 19.11 -22.06 -56.66
N ILE A 91 18.34 -23.01 -56.12
CA ILE A 91 17.38 -23.84 -56.85
C ILE A 91 15.98 -23.21 -56.72
N ASN A 92 15.18 -23.22 -57.78
CA ASN A 92 13.77 -22.83 -57.68
C ASN A 92 13.04 -23.79 -56.71
N PRO A 93 12.17 -23.29 -55.81
CA PRO A 93 11.44 -24.15 -54.89
C PRO A 93 10.60 -25.19 -55.66
N PRO A 94 10.50 -26.44 -55.19
CA PRO A 94 9.67 -27.45 -55.82
C PRO A 94 8.21 -27.00 -55.84
N ILE A 95 7.51 -27.30 -56.94
CA ILE A 95 6.08 -27.03 -57.06
C ILE A 95 5.36 -27.88 -55.98
N PRO A 96 4.52 -27.28 -55.12
CA PRO A 96 3.83 -28.05 -54.10
C PRO A 96 2.90 -29.09 -54.74
N ALA A 97 2.88 -30.29 -54.18
CA ALA A 97 2.15 -31.44 -54.73
C ALA A 97 0.62 -31.28 -54.73
N ILE A 98 0.10 -30.22 -54.11
CA ILE A 98 -1.31 -29.84 -54.06
C ILE A 98 -1.39 -28.33 -54.28
N SER A 99 -2.32 -27.87 -55.11
CA SER A 99 -2.53 -26.43 -55.32
C SER A 99 -3.18 -25.77 -54.08
N PHE A 100 -3.01 -24.45 -53.92
CA PHE A 100 -3.59 -23.73 -52.78
C PHE A 100 -5.13 -23.81 -52.72
N GLU A 101 -5.78 -23.75 -53.88
CA GLU A 101 -7.24 -23.89 -54.01
C GLU A 101 -7.70 -25.31 -53.60
N GLU A 102 -6.94 -26.34 -54.01
CA GLU A 102 -7.25 -27.74 -53.72
C GLU A 102 -6.96 -28.11 -52.25
N TYR A 103 -5.90 -27.54 -51.66
CA TYR A 103 -5.62 -27.62 -50.22
C TYR A 103 -6.76 -27.01 -49.38
N THR A 104 -7.25 -25.84 -49.81
CA THR A 104 -8.38 -25.16 -49.16
C THR A 104 -9.68 -25.97 -49.30
N ARG A 105 -9.92 -26.58 -50.47
CA ARG A 105 -11.10 -27.44 -50.72
C ARG A 105 -11.11 -28.70 -49.86
N LEU A 106 -9.94 -29.23 -49.50
CA LEU A 106 -9.78 -30.46 -48.70
C LEU A 106 -9.85 -30.25 -47.18
N ARG A 107 -10.02 -29.01 -46.70
CA ARG A 107 -10.16 -28.65 -45.26
C ARG A 107 -9.03 -29.18 -44.35
N PHE A 108 -7.78 -29.19 -44.82
CA PHE A 108 -6.65 -29.42 -43.93
C PHE A 108 -6.49 -28.25 -42.94
N THR A 109 -6.14 -28.56 -41.69
CA THR A 109 -6.08 -27.60 -40.59
C THR A 109 -4.96 -26.58 -40.81
N VAL A 110 -5.33 -25.31 -41.00
CA VAL A 110 -4.39 -24.21 -41.23
C VAL A 110 -3.81 -23.73 -39.90
N TYR A 111 -2.52 -23.99 -39.67
CA TYR A 111 -1.76 -23.25 -38.67
C TYR A 111 -1.31 -21.90 -39.26
N ALA A 112 -2.09 -20.86 -38.97
CA ALA A 112 -1.76 -19.44 -39.14
C ALA A 112 -1.10 -19.03 -40.49
N VAL A 113 -1.90 -18.96 -41.56
CA VAL A 113 -1.67 -17.95 -42.61
C VAL A 113 -2.42 -16.69 -42.21
N ASN A 114 -1.72 -15.56 -42.16
CA ASN A 114 -2.26 -14.25 -41.78
C ASN A 114 -3.16 -13.70 -42.91
N ILE A 115 -4.33 -14.33 -43.09
CA ILE A 115 -5.42 -13.78 -43.90
C ILE A 115 -5.85 -12.50 -43.20
N GLY A 116 -5.85 -11.37 -43.93
CA GLY A 116 -6.09 -10.05 -43.36
C GLY A 116 -7.47 -9.91 -42.74
N MET A 117 -7.61 -10.28 -41.47
CA MET A 117 -8.74 -9.93 -40.63
C MET A 117 -8.68 -8.43 -40.39
N SER A 118 -9.38 -7.68 -41.24
CA SER A 118 -9.48 -6.23 -41.16
C SER A 118 -10.03 -5.84 -39.80
N THR A 119 -9.12 -5.37 -38.95
CA THR A 119 -9.35 -5.01 -37.55
C THR A 119 -9.06 -3.50 -37.41
N PRO A 120 -9.85 -2.64 -38.09
CA PRO A 120 -9.51 -1.25 -38.34
C PRO A 120 -9.47 -0.42 -37.05
N THR A 121 -10.29 -0.77 -36.05
CA THR A 121 -10.32 -0.05 -34.77
C THR A 121 -9.10 -0.42 -33.94
N ILE A 122 -8.78 -1.72 -33.83
CA ILE A 122 -7.58 -2.21 -33.13
C ILE A 122 -6.31 -1.66 -33.80
N ASP A 123 -6.25 -1.68 -35.13
CA ASP A 123 -5.09 -1.20 -35.91
C ASP A 123 -4.85 0.29 -35.70
N THR A 124 -5.89 1.11 -35.86
CA THR A 124 -5.81 2.56 -35.64
C THR A 124 -5.45 2.88 -34.18
N PHE A 125 -5.99 2.11 -33.22
CA PHE A 125 -5.74 2.29 -31.80
C PHE A 125 -4.27 1.98 -31.43
N LEU A 126 -3.73 0.85 -31.88
CA LEU A 126 -2.35 0.44 -31.61
C LEU A 126 -1.33 1.32 -32.34
N VAL A 127 -1.61 1.75 -33.57
CA VAL A 127 -0.75 2.68 -34.32
C VAL A 127 -0.67 4.06 -33.64
N ALA A 128 -1.79 4.56 -33.09
CA ALA A 128 -1.79 5.80 -32.30
C ALA A 128 -0.93 5.66 -31.04
N ILE A 129 -1.12 4.57 -30.26
CA ILE A 129 -0.30 4.25 -29.09
C ILE A 129 1.21 4.16 -29.43
N ALA A 130 1.56 3.53 -30.55
CA ALA A 130 2.95 3.48 -31.03
C ALA A 130 3.51 4.88 -31.35
N GLY A 131 2.68 5.78 -31.89
CA GLY A 131 3.05 7.19 -32.13
C GLY A 131 3.34 7.95 -30.84
N PHE A 132 2.51 7.76 -29.80
CA PHE A 132 2.73 8.39 -28.50
C PHE A 132 3.94 7.80 -27.75
N LEU A 133 4.22 6.50 -27.90
CA LEU A 133 5.44 5.88 -27.35
C LEU A 133 6.72 6.45 -27.98
N ARG A 134 6.76 6.59 -29.31
CA ARG A 134 7.91 7.18 -30.04
C ARG A 134 8.21 8.61 -29.57
N THR A 135 7.17 9.39 -29.30
CA THR A 135 7.28 10.77 -28.78
C THR A 135 7.43 10.84 -27.25
N LYS A 136 7.38 9.69 -26.54
CA LYS A 136 7.38 9.58 -25.07
C LYS A 136 6.28 10.41 -24.40
N ASP A 137 5.16 10.65 -25.10
CA ASP A 137 4.05 11.47 -24.60
C ASP A 137 3.19 10.70 -23.59
N ALA A 138 3.66 10.73 -22.34
CA ALA A 138 3.01 10.09 -21.20
C ALA A 138 1.62 10.67 -20.88
N VAL A 139 1.27 11.86 -21.38
CA VAL A 139 -0.05 12.48 -21.17
C VAL A 139 -1.04 11.93 -22.20
N GLN A 140 -0.69 11.94 -23.49
CA GLN A 140 -1.52 11.36 -24.54
C GLN A 140 -1.78 9.87 -24.29
N ILE A 141 -0.77 9.10 -23.85
CA ILE A 141 -0.95 7.68 -23.51
C ILE A 141 -1.94 7.52 -22.34
N GLN A 142 -1.90 8.39 -21.32
CA GLN A 142 -2.89 8.36 -20.23
C GLN A 142 -4.30 8.71 -20.72
N ASP A 143 -4.41 9.72 -21.58
CA ASP A 143 -5.70 10.19 -22.09
C ASP A 143 -6.31 9.23 -23.12
N TYR A 144 -5.50 8.37 -23.76
CA TYR A 144 -5.95 7.32 -24.69
C TYR A 144 -6.25 5.98 -23.98
N LEU A 145 -5.63 5.69 -22.84
CA LEU A 145 -5.84 4.46 -22.05
C LEU A 145 -6.83 4.69 -20.88
N ARG A 146 -8.10 4.92 -21.22
CA ARG A 146 -9.20 5.15 -20.27
C ARG A 146 -9.87 3.84 -19.84
N VAL A 147 -10.38 3.79 -18.61
CA VAL A 147 -11.12 2.64 -18.04
C VAL A 147 -12.36 3.02 -17.24
N GLU A 148 -12.64 4.33 -17.07
CA GLU A 148 -13.78 4.83 -16.30
C GLU A 148 -14.83 5.46 -17.21
N PRO A 149 -16.12 5.11 -17.08
CA PRO A 149 -17.21 5.82 -17.74
C PRO A 149 -17.34 7.31 -17.31
N PRO A 150 -17.84 8.21 -18.17
CA PRO A 150 -18.25 7.97 -19.55
C PRO A 150 -17.04 7.82 -20.49
N VAL A 151 -17.03 6.74 -21.28
CA VAL A 151 -16.01 6.50 -22.32
C VAL A 151 -16.58 6.83 -23.71
N PRO A 152 -15.77 7.37 -24.63
CA PRO A 152 -16.10 7.49 -26.04
C PRO A 152 -16.49 6.14 -26.68
N GLU A 153 -17.34 6.19 -27.72
CA GLU A 153 -17.89 5.01 -28.40
C GLU A 153 -16.80 4.07 -28.96
N ILE A 154 -15.66 4.61 -29.38
CA ILE A 154 -14.51 3.84 -29.90
C ILE A 154 -14.06 2.70 -28.97
N TYR A 155 -14.20 2.83 -27.64
CA TYR A 155 -13.83 1.76 -26.71
C TYR A 155 -14.85 0.60 -26.69
N LEU A 156 -16.12 0.89 -26.99
CA LEU A 156 -17.17 -0.13 -27.16
C LEU A 156 -16.98 -0.84 -28.51
N THR A 157 -16.66 -0.10 -29.57
CA THR A 157 -16.30 -0.65 -30.89
C THR A 157 -15.05 -1.53 -30.78
N LEU A 158 -14.01 -1.06 -30.08
CA LEU A 158 -12.78 -1.81 -29.81
C LEU A 158 -13.09 -3.13 -29.08
N GLY A 159 -13.88 -3.09 -28.01
CA GLY A 159 -14.31 -4.29 -27.30
C GLY A 159 -15.11 -5.27 -28.16
N ALA A 160 -16.01 -4.77 -29.03
CA ALA A 160 -16.77 -5.61 -29.96
C ALA A 160 -15.89 -6.26 -31.04
N GLU A 161 -14.94 -5.51 -31.60
CA GLU A 161 -13.97 -6.00 -32.59
C GLU A 161 -13.06 -7.07 -31.97
N VAL A 162 -12.59 -6.87 -30.73
CA VAL A 162 -11.80 -7.88 -30.01
C VAL A 162 -12.64 -9.13 -29.69
N ARG A 163 -13.93 -9.00 -29.31
CA ARG A 163 -14.82 -10.17 -29.11
C ARG A 163 -15.01 -10.97 -30.40
N GLN A 164 -15.13 -10.30 -31.55
CA GLN A 164 -15.40 -10.92 -32.84
C GLN A 164 -14.19 -11.69 -33.38
N PHE A 165 -12.98 -11.12 -33.26
CA PHE A 165 -11.77 -11.67 -33.88
C PHE A 165 -10.81 -12.37 -32.90
N TYR A 166 -10.98 -12.19 -31.58
CA TYR A 166 -10.15 -12.77 -30.53
C TYR A 166 -10.98 -13.27 -29.31
N PRO A 167 -11.93 -14.21 -29.52
CA PRO A 167 -12.78 -14.75 -28.46
C PRO A 167 -11.98 -15.52 -27.39
N PRO A 168 -12.48 -15.57 -26.13
CA PRO A 168 -11.76 -16.19 -25.01
C PRO A 168 -11.72 -17.73 -25.05
N GLU A 169 -12.56 -18.39 -25.86
CA GLU A 169 -12.71 -19.85 -25.91
C GLU A 169 -11.59 -20.55 -26.70
N PHE A 170 -10.79 -19.82 -27.46
CA PHE A 170 -9.65 -20.35 -28.19
C PHE A 170 -8.36 -20.23 -27.36
N GLU A 171 -7.43 -21.19 -27.50
CA GLU A 171 -6.06 -21.11 -26.95
C GLU A 171 -5.17 -20.05 -27.67
N GLU A 172 -5.82 -19.07 -28.30
CA GLU A 172 -5.27 -18.06 -29.22
C GLU A 172 -4.94 -16.72 -28.53
N SER A 173 -4.77 -16.70 -27.20
CA SER A 173 -4.23 -15.54 -26.47
C SER A 173 -2.90 -15.03 -27.08
N HIS A 174 -2.13 -15.94 -27.69
CA HIS A 174 -0.91 -15.66 -28.45
C HIS A 174 -1.13 -14.92 -29.78
N LEU A 175 -2.32 -14.99 -30.41
CA LEU A 175 -2.62 -14.25 -31.64
C LEU A 175 -2.87 -12.76 -31.36
N LEU A 176 -3.56 -12.43 -30.27
CA LEU A 176 -3.75 -11.04 -29.85
C LEU A 176 -2.42 -10.41 -29.39
N GLU A 177 -1.57 -11.18 -28.69
CA GLU A 177 -0.20 -10.79 -28.35
C GLU A 177 0.65 -10.56 -29.61
N GLY A 178 0.55 -11.45 -30.61
CA GLY A 178 1.21 -11.32 -31.90
C GLY A 178 0.76 -10.08 -32.70
N LYS A 179 -0.56 -9.81 -32.72
CA LYS A 179 -1.14 -8.59 -33.30
C LYS A 179 -0.58 -7.34 -32.62
N CYS A 180 -0.57 -7.29 -31.28
CA CYS A 180 0.03 -6.20 -30.51
C CYS A 180 1.52 -6.03 -30.86
N SER A 181 2.29 -7.12 -30.86
CA SER A 181 3.73 -7.12 -31.19
C SER A 181 4.03 -6.59 -32.61
N SER A 182 3.15 -6.86 -33.57
CA SER A 182 3.31 -6.44 -34.97
C SER A 182 3.10 -4.93 -35.19
N LEU A 183 2.27 -4.28 -34.35
CA LEU A 183 1.92 -2.86 -34.46
C LEU A 183 2.60 -1.98 -33.40
N LEU A 184 3.10 -2.60 -32.33
CA LEU A 184 3.93 -2.01 -31.30
C LEU A 184 5.36 -2.57 -31.42
N PRO A 185 6.14 -2.20 -32.45
CA PRO A 185 7.50 -2.73 -32.63
C PRO A 185 8.38 -2.40 -31.42
N GLU A 186 9.22 -3.37 -31.03
CA GLU A 186 10.15 -3.22 -29.91
C GLU A 186 11.20 -2.13 -30.19
N PHE A 187 11.75 -1.58 -29.10
CA PHE A 187 12.91 -0.68 -29.18
C PHE A 187 14.16 -1.41 -29.67
N ASP A 188 14.87 -0.82 -30.64
CA ASP A 188 16.14 -1.35 -31.17
C ASP A 188 17.34 -0.65 -30.49
N ASP A 189 18.13 -1.41 -29.73
CA ASP A 189 19.42 -1.00 -29.16
C ASP A 189 20.56 -0.94 -30.23
N GLY A 190 20.19 -0.70 -31.49
CA GLY A 190 21.08 -0.60 -32.64
C GLY A 190 22.02 0.61 -32.62
N PRO A 191 22.97 0.69 -33.57
CA PRO A 191 23.93 1.80 -33.63
C PRO A 191 23.29 3.17 -33.91
N ASP A 192 22.09 3.20 -34.50
CA ASP A 192 21.22 4.37 -34.64
C ASP A 192 19.92 4.12 -33.84
N PRO A 193 19.91 4.33 -32.51
CA PRO A 193 18.76 4.01 -31.68
C PRO A 193 17.59 4.97 -31.96
N VAL A 194 16.52 4.45 -32.58
CA VAL A 194 15.27 5.19 -32.75
C VAL A 194 14.58 5.29 -31.39
N GLU A 195 14.61 6.46 -30.76
CA GLU A 195 14.00 6.65 -29.44
C GLU A 195 12.49 6.28 -29.44
N GLY A 196 12.09 5.43 -28.48
CA GLY A 196 10.68 5.21 -28.13
C GLY A 196 9.96 4.03 -28.79
N GLY A 197 10.56 2.83 -28.76
CA GLY A 197 9.87 1.58 -29.10
C GLY A 197 9.09 0.96 -27.92
N SER A 198 8.39 -0.14 -28.20
CA SER A 198 7.72 -0.96 -27.19
C SER A 198 8.71 -1.86 -26.44
N TRP A 199 8.21 -2.63 -25.46
CA TRP A 199 8.94 -3.70 -24.78
C TRP A 199 7.96 -4.83 -24.40
N PRO A 200 8.43 -6.07 -24.15
CA PRO A 200 7.55 -7.21 -23.90
C PRO A 200 6.48 -6.97 -22.81
N GLY A 201 6.87 -6.33 -21.70
CA GLY A 201 5.93 -5.99 -20.63
C GLY A 201 4.87 -4.96 -21.03
N PHE A 202 5.16 -4.05 -21.98
CA PHE A 202 4.14 -3.14 -22.53
C PHE A 202 3.20 -3.86 -23.49
N VAL A 203 3.71 -4.79 -24.32
CA VAL A 203 2.88 -5.60 -25.22
C VAL A 203 1.87 -6.43 -24.43
N GLU A 204 2.30 -7.11 -23.36
CA GLU A 204 1.38 -7.88 -22.49
C GLU A 204 0.37 -6.96 -21.79
N PHE A 205 0.78 -5.77 -21.32
CA PHE A 205 -0.15 -4.79 -20.78
C PHE A 205 -1.19 -4.31 -21.80
N MET A 206 -0.79 -4.07 -23.06
CA MET A 206 -1.71 -3.65 -24.12
C MET A 206 -2.68 -4.75 -24.54
N LYS A 207 -2.21 -5.99 -24.61
CA LYS A 207 -3.07 -7.18 -24.76
C LYS A 207 -4.10 -7.25 -23.63
N SER A 208 -3.69 -7.18 -22.37
CA SER A 208 -4.64 -7.18 -21.24
C SER A 208 -5.56 -5.97 -21.19
N TYR A 209 -5.17 -4.83 -21.79
CA TYR A 209 -6.05 -3.67 -21.96
C TYR A 209 -7.14 -3.94 -23.02
N LEU A 210 -6.82 -4.64 -24.10
CA LEU A 210 -7.79 -5.08 -25.11
C LEU A 210 -8.72 -6.19 -24.54
N GLU A 211 -8.18 -7.14 -23.78
CA GLU A 211 -8.95 -8.16 -23.05
C GLU A 211 -9.89 -7.52 -22.02
N PHE A 212 -9.45 -6.48 -21.30
CA PHE A 212 -10.35 -5.70 -20.42
C PHE A 212 -11.54 -5.12 -21.18
N TRP A 213 -11.32 -4.50 -22.35
CA TRP A 213 -12.43 -3.96 -23.16
C TRP A 213 -13.29 -5.04 -23.84
N ARG A 214 -12.74 -6.23 -24.09
CA ARG A 214 -13.49 -7.42 -24.50
C ARG A 214 -14.46 -7.85 -23.39
N ASP A 215 -13.98 -7.96 -22.16
CA ASP A 215 -14.67 -8.72 -21.10
C ASP A 215 -15.37 -7.85 -20.03
N VAL A 216 -15.12 -6.53 -19.98
CA VAL A 216 -15.70 -5.65 -18.95
C VAL A 216 -17.22 -5.56 -19.01
N ASN A 217 -17.87 -5.83 -17.88
CA ASN A 217 -19.28 -5.57 -17.65
C ASN A 217 -19.46 -4.60 -16.47
N PHE A 218 -19.74 -3.33 -16.76
CA PHE A 218 -19.91 -2.28 -15.75
C PHE A 218 -21.11 -2.48 -14.81
N GLU A 219 -22.04 -3.38 -15.11
CA GLU A 219 -23.12 -3.77 -14.20
C GLU A 219 -22.61 -4.73 -13.10
N ASN A 220 -21.67 -5.62 -13.43
CA ASN A 220 -20.99 -6.46 -12.46
C ASN A 220 -19.69 -5.79 -11.95
N LEU A 221 -19.86 -5.02 -10.87
CA LEU A 221 -18.77 -4.30 -10.20
C LEU A 221 -17.69 -5.21 -9.60
N VAL A 222 -18.00 -6.48 -9.29
CA VAL A 222 -17.04 -7.45 -8.74
C VAL A 222 -16.10 -7.91 -9.83
N ASP A 223 -16.64 -8.46 -10.92
CA ASP A 223 -15.83 -8.97 -12.05
C ASP A 223 -15.02 -7.83 -12.67
N THR A 224 -15.61 -6.62 -12.76
CA THR A 224 -14.90 -5.40 -13.16
C THR A 224 -13.71 -5.07 -12.23
N HIS A 225 -13.82 -5.32 -10.92
CA HIS A 225 -12.71 -5.12 -9.97
C HIS A 225 -11.60 -6.15 -10.17
N GLU A 226 -11.95 -7.42 -10.46
CA GLU A 226 -10.98 -8.47 -10.76
C GLU A 226 -10.23 -8.19 -12.08
N LEU A 227 -10.96 -7.92 -13.16
CA LEU A 227 -10.39 -7.55 -14.47
C LEU A 227 -9.49 -6.31 -14.37
N LEU A 228 -9.95 -5.26 -13.68
CA LEU A 228 -9.16 -4.04 -13.49
C LEU A 228 -7.95 -4.27 -12.56
N SER A 229 -8.03 -5.19 -11.59
CA SER A 229 -6.88 -5.60 -10.78
C SER A 229 -5.82 -6.31 -11.62
N GLY A 230 -6.23 -7.19 -12.52
CA GLY A 230 -5.36 -7.84 -13.51
C GLY A 230 -4.67 -6.82 -14.44
N LEU A 231 -5.45 -5.89 -14.99
CA LEU A 231 -4.93 -4.82 -15.84
C LEU A 231 -3.93 -3.90 -15.12
N VAL A 232 -4.25 -3.48 -13.89
CA VAL A 232 -3.33 -2.70 -13.03
C VAL A 232 -2.06 -3.49 -12.75
N ASN A 233 -2.16 -4.79 -12.47
CA ASN A 233 -0.99 -5.66 -12.28
C ASN A 233 -0.07 -5.68 -13.51
N GLN A 234 -0.60 -5.84 -14.72
CA GLN A 234 0.23 -5.81 -15.93
C GLN A 234 0.82 -4.41 -16.20
N CYS A 235 0.07 -3.33 -15.93
CA CYS A 235 0.59 -1.97 -16.00
C CYS A 235 1.78 -1.75 -15.05
N ILE A 236 1.72 -2.30 -13.84
CA ILE A 236 2.80 -2.25 -12.84
C ILE A 236 4.02 -3.08 -13.29
N THR A 237 3.80 -4.25 -13.89
CA THR A 237 4.85 -5.05 -14.52
C THR A 237 5.54 -4.27 -15.64
N ALA A 238 4.77 -3.63 -16.52
CA ALA A 238 5.30 -2.80 -17.61
C ALA A 238 6.10 -1.58 -17.09
N LEU A 239 5.59 -0.90 -16.05
CA LEU A 239 6.25 0.22 -15.34
C LEU A 239 7.63 -0.16 -14.76
N SER A 240 7.91 -1.46 -14.53
CA SER A 240 9.22 -1.90 -14.03
C SER A 240 10.38 -1.60 -14.99
N ASN A 241 10.14 -1.53 -16.31
CA ASN A 241 11.15 -1.30 -17.35
C ASN A 241 12.06 -0.09 -17.02
N PRO A 242 13.40 -0.24 -16.96
CA PRO A 242 14.29 0.83 -16.50
C PRO A 242 14.28 2.12 -17.34
N THR A 243 14.11 2.03 -18.66
CA THR A 243 14.27 3.15 -19.60
C THR A 243 12.93 3.78 -19.95
N MET A 244 12.00 3.01 -20.50
CA MET A 244 10.71 3.48 -21.01
C MET A 244 9.57 3.40 -19.99
N GLY A 245 9.73 2.64 -18.90
CA GLY A 245 8.65 2.43 -17.92
C GLY A 245 8.12 3.72 -17.28
N VAL A 246 8.93 4.79 -17.19
CA VAL A 246 8.50 6.10 -16.67
C VAL A 246 7.33 6.71 -17.47
N VAL A 247 7.25 6.43 -18.78
CA VAL A 247 6.17 6.92 -19.65
C VAL A 247 4.79 6.37 -19.21
N LEU A 248 4.74 5.21 -18.55
CA LEU A 248 3.50 4.63 -18.03
C LEU A 248 3.07 5.19 -16.68
N LEU A 249 3.91 5.96 -15.98
CA LEU A 249 3.59 6.40 -14.62
C LEU A 249 2.25 7.16 -14.51
N PRO A 250 1.86 8.05 -15.46
CA PRO A 250 0.54 8.68 -15.43
C PRO A 250 -0.61 7.68 -15.70
N VAL A 251 -0.40 6.70 -16.58
CA VAL A 251 -1.33 5.58 -16.83
C VAL A 251 -1.52 4.76 -15.55
N THR A 252 -0.43 4.29 -14.94
CA THR A 252 -0.47 3.52 -13.68
C THR A 252 -1.20 4.30 -12.60
N LYS A 253 -0.96 5.62 -12.48
CA LYS A 253 -1.71 6.49 -11.57
C LYS A 253 -3.21 6.52 -11.88
N SER A 254 -3.60 6.68 -13.15
CA SER A 254 -5.00 6.71 -13.60
C SER A 254 -5.72 5.41 -13.22
N LEU A 255 -5.17 4.26 -13.64
CA LEU A 255 -5.72 2.94 -13.35
C LEU A 255 -5.75 2.64 -11.84
N SER A 256 -4.71 3.02 -11.09
CA SER A 256 -4.66 2.88 -9.62
C SER A 256 -5.75 3.69 -8.93
N VAL A 257 -6.06 4.88 -9.43
CA VAL A 257 -7.15 5.74 -8.92
C VAL A 257 -8.50 5.07 -9.20
N ALA A 258 -8.73 4.57 -10.42
CA ALA A 258 -9.97 3.88 -10.79
C ALA A 258 -10.21 2.64 -9.93
N LEU A 259 -9.21 1.76 -9.82
CA LEU A 259 -9.27 0.57 -8.98
C LEU A 259 -9.51 0.92 -7.50
N SER A 260 -8.85 1.97 -7.00
CA SER A 260 -9.07 2.46 -5.63
C SER A 260 -10.49 2.98 -5.41
N LYS A 261 -11.11 3.67 -6.38
CA LYS A 261 -12.51 4.11 -6.28
C LYS A 261 -13.45 2.92 -6.22
N LEU A 262 -13.25 1.94 -7.12
CA LEU A 262 -14.09 0.75 -7.21
C LEU A 262 -14.01 -0.11 -5.94
N ALA A 263 -12.79 -0.38 -5.44
CA ALA A 263 -12.58 -1.10 -4.19
C ALA A 263 -13.26 -0.40 -2.99
N ILE A 264 -13.16 0.93 -2.88
CA ILE A 264 -13.82 1.72 -1.82
C ILE A 264 -15.35 1.82 -2.02
N MET A 265 -15.86 1.65 -3.25
CA MET A 265 -17.29 1.59 -3.53
C MET A 265 -17.88 0.25 -3.09
N LEU A 266 -17.22 -0.85 -3.46
CA LEU A 266 -17.56 -2.21 -3.07
C LEU A 266 -17.52 -2.37 -1.53
N ASP A 267 -16.47 -1.87 -0.87
CA ASP A 267 -16.33 -1.85 0.62
C ASP A 267 -17.52 -1.20 1.35
N LYS A 268 -18.24 -0.29 0.68
CA LYS A 268 -19.44 0.39 1.22
C LYS A 268 -20.75 -0.28 0.84
N ARG A 269 -20.70 -1.34 0.03
CA ARG A 269 -21.83 -2.14 -0.44
C ARG A 269 -21.59 -3.63 -0.15
N PRO A 270 -21.60 -4.03 1.14
CA PRO A 270 -21.34 -5.41 1.54
C PRO A 270 -22.38 -6.39 0.98
N ASP A 271 -23.57 -5.91 0.63
CA ASP A 271 -24.61 -6.62 -0.12
C ASP A 271 -24.10 -7.25 -1.42
N LEU A 272 -23.27 -6.54 -2.19
CA LEU A 272 -22.71 -7.04 -3.46
C LEU A 272 -21.56 -8.04 -3.27
N ILE A 273 -20.97 -8.14 -2.07
CA ILE A 273 -19.81 -8.99 -1.78
C ILE A 273 -20.20 -10.21 -0.91
N ALA A 274 -21.39 -10.20 -0.28
CA ALA A 274 -21.83 -11.22 0.67
C ALA A 274 -21.72 -12.66 0.11
N HIS A 275 -22.13 -12.87 -1.14
CA HIS A 275 -22.04 -14.18 -1.80
C HIS A 275 -20.61 -14.66 -2.05
N LEU A 276 -19.64 -13.76 -2.27
CA LEU A 276 -18.23 -14.11 -2.41
C LEU A 276 -17.65 -14.56 -1.07
N PHE A 277 -18.00 -13.87 0.02
CA PHE A 277 -17.59 -14.26 1.36
C PHE A 277 -18.22 -15.59 1.80
N GLN A 278 -19.47 -15.87 1.41
CA GLN A 278 -20.06 -17.21 1.58
C GLN A 278 -19.31 -18.26 0.76
N ARG A 279 -19.05 -18.01 -0.53
CA ARG A 279 -18.33 -18.97 -1.41
C ARG A 279 -16.91 -19.25 -0.93
N GLN A 280 -16.21 -18.26 -0.40
CA GLN A 280 -14.89 -18.44 0.24
C GLN A 280 -14.99 -19.21 1.57
N ALA A 281 -16.03 -18.97 2.38
CA ALA A 281 -16.26 -19.71 3.62
C ALA A 281 -16.64 -21.19 3.40
N PHE A 282 -17.26 -21.54 2.26
CA PHE A 282 -17.52 -22.94 1.87
C PHE A 282 -16.30 -23.66 1.27
N MET A 283 -15.29 -22.92 0.80
CA MET A 283 -14.07 -23.47 0.16
C MET A 283 -12.86 -23.48 1.09
N GLY A 284 -12.88 -22.69 2.17
CA GLY A 284 -11.89 -22.77 3.25
C GLY A 284 -12.25 -23.92 4.19
N GLY A 285 -11.33 -24.87 4.34
CA GLY A 285 -11.38 -25.83 5.46
C GLY A 285 -11.23 -25.13 6.81
N ASP A 286 -11.40 -25.91 7.88
CA ASP A 286 -11.56 -25.52 9.30
C ASP A 286 -10.32 -24.84 9.96
N ASP A 287 -9.73 -23.85 9.27
CA ASP A 287 -8.59 -23.05 9.71
C ASP A 287 -9.04 -21.60 9.96
N ASP A 288 -9.45 -21.36 11.21
CA ASP A 288 -9.92 -20.07 11.74
C ASP A 288 -8.83 -18.96 11.68
N SER A 289 -7.61 -19.30 11.25
CA SER A 289 -6.50 -18.35 11.05
C SER A 289 -6.49 -17.64 9.69
N ALA A 290 -7.29 -18.09 8.71
CA ALA A 290 -7.38 -17.50 7.38
C ALA A 290 -8.16 -16.16 7.37
N VAL A 291 -7.55 -15.11 7.93
CA VAL A 291 -8.13 -13.75 8.01
C VAL A 291 -8.62 -13.29 6.63
N LYS A 292 -9.95 -13.21 6.48
CA LYS A 292 -10.65 -12.79 5.25
C LYS A 292 -10.05 -11.49 4.71
N ARG A 293 -9.32 -11.58 3.60
CA ARG A 293 -8.72 -10.41 2.93
C ARG A 293 -9.83 -9.59 2.27
N THR A 294 -9.82 -8.29 2.51
CA THR A 294 -10.78 -7.37 1.86
C THR A 294 -10.29 -6.97 0.47
N MET A 295 -11.22 -6.63 -0.44
CA MET A 295 -10.83 -6.13 -1.77
C MET A 295 -9.99 -4.84 -1.70
N VAL A 296 -10.24 -4.01 -0.67
CA VAL A 296 -9.45 -2.80 -0.36
C VAL A 296 -8.01 -3.14 0.05
N GLU A 297 -7.83 -4.22 0.82
CA GLU A 297 -6.52 -4.72 1.24
C GLU A 297 -5.73 -5.34 0.07
N SER A 298 -6.36 -6.21 -0.72
CA SER A 298 -5.75 -6.75 -1.95
C SER A 298 -5.33 -5.62 -2.91
N THR A 299 -6.19 -4.61 -3.09
CA THR A 299 -5.86 -3.40 -3.86
C THR A 299 -4.67 -2.64 -3.25
N ALA A 300 -4.60 -2.51 -1.93
CA ALA A 300 -3.48 -1.84 -1.26
C ALA A 300 -2.16 -2.61 -1.39
N GLU A 301 -2.17 -3.94 -1.34
CA GLU A 301 -1.00 -4.81 -1.57
C GLU A 301 -0.51 -4.68 -3.02
N LEU A 302 -1.43 -4.70 -4.00
CA LEU A 302 -1.13 -4.47 -5.42
C LEU A 302 -0.45 -3.11 -5.64
N LEU A 303 -1.00 -2.03 -5.09
CA LEU A 303 -0.43 -0.69 -5.23
C LEU A 303 0.89 -0.49 -4.46
N GLN A 304 1.17 -1.28 -3.42
CA GLN A 304 2.49 -1.28 -2.77
C GLN A 304 3.61 -1.76 -3.68
N ARG A 305 3.33 -2.66 -4.65
CA ARG A 305 4.32 -3.05 -5.67
C ARG A 305 4.67 -1.88 -6.58
N ALA A 306 3.68 -1.11 -7.03
CA ALA A 306 3.88 0.09 -7.84
C ALA A 306 4.70 1.17 -7.09
N PHE A 307 4.38 1.39 -5.81
CA PHE A 307 5.13 2.28 -4.92
C PHE A 307 6.60 1.82 -4.80
N THR A 308 6.84 0.52 -4.62
CA THR A 308 8.18 -0.05 -4.47
C THR A 308 9.03 0.15 -5.73
N ILE A 309 8.46 -0.06 -6.93
CA ILE A 309 9.12 0.22 -8.22
C ILE A 309 9.52 1.69 -8.35
N CYS A 310 8.66 2.62 -7.92
CA CYS A 310 8.96 4.05 -7.94
C CYS A 310 10.05 4.45 -6.93
N LEU A 311 10.13 3.73 -5.81
CA LEU A 311 11.07 4.01 -4.71
C LEU A 311 12.50 3.52 -5.02
N ILE A 312 12.64 2.33 -5.60
CA ILE A 312 13.96 1.74 -5.94
C ILE A 312 14.55 2.29 -7.25
N ASP A 313 13.84 3.18 -7.94
CA ASP A 313 14.28 3.79 -9.20
C ASP A 313 15.66 4.45 -9.05
N ARG A 314 16.59 4.07 -9.93
CA ARG A 314 17.98 4.55 -9.90
C ARG A 314 18.22 5.75 -10.81
N THR A 315 17.18 6.22 -11.51
CA THR A 315 17.23 7.46 -12.30
C THR A 315 17.78 8.60 -11.44
N LYS A 316 18.91 9.17 -11.88
CA LYS A 316 19.52 10.37 -11.31
C LYS A 316 18.89 11.59 -11.96
N SER A 317 18.64 12.64 -11.18
CA SER A 317 18.26 13.93 -11.76
C SER A 317 19.52 14.73 -12.09
N ALA A 318 19.52 15.39 -13.24
CA ALA A 318 20.55 16.35 -13.62
C ALA A 318 20.32 17.74 -12.99
N THR A 319 19.21 17.93 -12.27
CA THR A 319 18.84 19.16 -11.56
C THR A 319 18.36 18.81 -10.15
N GLU A 320 18.13 19.80 -9.28
CA GLU A 320 17.53 19.57 -7.95
C GLU A 320 16.05 19.11 -7.98
N ARG A 321 15.47 18.90 -9.18
CA ARG A 321 14.10 18.43 -9.37
C ARG A 321 14.01 16.91 -9.32
N LEU A 322 12.83 16.39 -9.01
CA LEU A 322 12.53 14.95 -9.14
C LEU A 322 12.60 14.52 -10.61
N ALA A 323 13.26 13.39 -10.86
CA ALA A 323 13.37 12.77 -12.18
C ALA A 323 12.90 11.30 -12.12
N GLY A 324 12.58 10.74 -13.29
CA GLY A 324 12.17 9.34 -13.40
C GLY A 324 10.88 9.03 -12.65
N LYS A 325 10.78 7.77 -12.20
CA LYS A 325 9.61 7.20 -11.52
C LYS A 325 9.45 7.75 -10.09
N LYS A 326 10.49 8.36 -9.52
CA LYS A 326 10.47 8.99 -8.18
C LYS A 326 9.38 10.05 -8.04
N THR A 327 9.04 10.75 -9.12
CA THR A 327 7.89 11.66 -9.21
C THR A 327 6.56 11.03 -8.74
N GLY A 328 6.43 9.70 -8.88
CA GLY A 328 5.26 8.92 -8.51
C GLY A 328 5.15 8.52 -7.04
N ILE A 329 6.25 8.56 -6.25
CA ILE A 329 6.33 7.95 -4.91
C ILE A 329 5.17 8.36 -4.01
N TYR A 330 5.03 9.67 -3.73
CA TYR A 330 3.95 10.15 -2.85
C TYR A 330 2.57 10.10 -3.50
N THR A 331 2.47 10.03 -4.84
CA THR A 331 1.20 9.83 -5.53
C THR A 331 0.61 8.47 -5.17
N ILE A 332 1.41 7.41 -5.34
CA ILE A 332 0.98 6.03 -5.09
C ILE A 332 0.91 5.76 -3.59
N ALA A 333 1.88 6.24 -2.81
CA ALA A 333 1.85 6.09 -1.34
C ALA A 333 0.59 6.70 -0.71
N ASN A 334 0.12 7.85 -1.19
CA ASN A 334 -1.12 8.46 -0.71
C ASN A 334 -2.38 7.65 -1.07
N LEU A 335 -2.39 6.92 -2.19
CA LEU A 335 -3.47 5.99 -2.53
C LEU A 335 -3.44 4.75 -1.62
N VAL A 336 -2.26 4.13 -1.43
CA VAL A 336 -2.08 3.01 -0.50
C VAL A 336 -2.51 3.40 0.92
N LEU A 337 -2.03 4.55 1.42
CA LEU A 337 -2.43 5.06 2.74
C LEU A 337 -3.93 5.30 2.84
N LYS A 338 -4.56 5.85 1.79
CA LYS A 338 -6.02 6.04 1.75
C LYS A 338 -6.78 4.71 1.87
N LEU A 339 -6.33 3.66 1.18
CA LEU A 339 -6.93 2.32 1.25
C LEU A 339 -6.73 1.68 2.64
N LEU A 340 -5.50 1.68 3.15
CA LEU A 340 -5.17 1.11 4.48
C LEU A 340 -5.91 1.79 5.65
N PHE A 341 -6.16 3.09 5.54
CA PHE A 341 -6.98 3.83 6.51
C PHE A 341 -8.49 3.67 6.29
N GLN A 342 -8.94 3.22 5.11
CA GLN A 342 -10.35 2.90 4.85
C GLN A 342 -10.72 1.53 5.44
N CYS A 343 -9.93 0.48 5.19
CA CYS A 343 -10.17 -0.86 5.75
C CYS A 343 -9.71 -1.03 7.22
N GLY A 344 -9.32 0.05 7.90
CA GLY A 344 -8.89 0.03 9.31
C GLY A 344 -7.51 -0.59 9.58
N LYS A 345 -6.89 -1.27 8.61
CA LYS A 345 -5.58 -1.96 8.73
C LYS A 345 -4.37 -1.01 8.71
N THR A 346 -4.44 0.06 9.50
CA THR A 346 -3.41 1.11 9.62
C THR A 346 -2.03 0.59 10.05
N ARG A 347 -1.95 -0.55 10.76
CA ARG A 347 -0.68 -1.20 11.13
C ARG A 347 0.17 -1.61 9.91
N LEU A 348 -0.46 -1.96 8.79
CA LEU A 348 0.24 -2.32 7.55
C LEU A 348 1.00 -1.13 6.93
N ALA A 349 0.61 0.11 7.25
CA ALA A 349 1.31 1.31 6.76
C ALA A 349 2.75 1.45 7.34
N THR A 350 3.09 0.70 8.39
CA THR A 350 4.42 0.75 9.04
C THR A 350 5.54 0.50 8.04
N GLN A 351 5.43 -0.52 7.18
CA GLN A 351 6.47 -0.84 6.19
C GLN A 351 6.60 0.26 5.14
N LEU A 352 5.49 0.84 4.67
CA LEU A 352 5.48 1.97 3.75
C LEU A 352 6.19 3.19 4.36
N PHE A 353 5.92 3.52 5.63
CA PHE A 353 6.57 4.63 6.32
C PHE A 353 8.08 4.38 6.53
N THR A 354 8.50 3.15 6.88
CA THR A 354 9.92 2.78 6.98
C THR A 354 10.62 2.91 5.62
N ASN A 355 10.03 2.38 4.56
CA ASN A 355 10.61 2.43 3.21
C ASN A 355 10.76 3.89 2.71
N ILE A 356 9.77 4.75 2.96
CA ILE A 356 9.88 6.19 2.66
C ILE A 356 11.04 6.83 3.44
N SER A 357 11.17 6.52 4.75
CA SER A 357 12.23 7.05 5.61
C SER A 357 13.65 6.74 5.11
N GLN A 358 13.83 5.62 4.43
CA GLN A 358 15.13 5.08 4.02
C GLN A 358 15.53 5.43 2.58
N HIS A 359 14.54 5.59 1.68
CA HIS A 359 14.81 5.62 0.23
C HIS A 359 14.12 6.78 -0.53
N SER A 360 13.18 7.49 0.09
CA SER A 360 12.48 8.59 -0.60
C SER A 360 13.36 9.85 -0.65
N PRO A 361 13.32 10.63 -1.75
CA PRO A 361 13.78 12.03 -1.74
C PRO A 361 13.04 12.88 -0.69
N PRO A 362 13.60 14.04 -0.30
CA PRO A 362 12.94 15.01 0.58
C PRO A 362 11.49 15.30 0.19
N LEU A 363 10.62 15.40 1.19
CA LEU A 363 9.18 15.60 0.97
C LEU A 363 8.90 16.95 0.28
N SER A 364 9.72 17.96 0.52
CA SER A 364 9.62 19.31 -0.06
C SER A 364 9.55 19.33 -1.58
N PHE A 365 10.28 18.42 -2.24
CA PHE A 365 10.40 18.33 -3.70
C PHE A 365 9.08 17.97 -4.40
N TYR A 366 8.08 17.49 -3.65
CA TYR A 366 6.77 17.09 -4.16
C TYR A 366 5.73 18.22 -4.06
N PRO A 367 4.71 18.26 -4.92
CA PRO A 367 3.65 19.28 -4.87
C PRO A 367 2.91 19.31 -3.53
N ALA A 368 2.48 20.50 -3.10
CA ALA A 368 1.83 20.70 -1.80
C ALA A 368 0.62 19.76 -1.57
N SER A 369 -0.17 19.46 -2.60
CA SER A 369 -1.27 18.49 -2.54
C SER A 369 -0.82 17.08 -2.11
N HIS A 370 0.36 16.63 -2.56
CA HIS A 370 0.93 15.32 -2.21
C HIS A 370 1.49 15.36 -0.77
N ARG A 371 2.18 16.46 -0.41
CA ARG A 371 2.77 16.65 0.93
C ARG A 371 1.70 16.73 2.02
N VAL A 372 0.66 17.53 1.81
CA VAL A 372 -0.47 17.70 2.75
C VAL A 372 -1.18 16.37 2.99
N THR A 373 -1.47 15.63 1.93
CA THR A 373 -2.13 14.32 2.02
C THR A 373 -1.26 13.32 2.79
N TYR A 374 0.04 13.30 2.52
CA TYR A 374 0.98 12.41 3.20
C TYR A 374 1.12 12.75 4.68
N LEU A 375 1.37 14.01 5.02
CA LEU A 375 1.51 14.50 6.39
C LEU A 375 0.23 14.29 7.22
N TYR A 376 -0.96 14.39 6.59
CA TYR A 376 -2.23 14.03 7.22
C TYR A 376 -2.29 12.56 7.63
N TYR A 377 -1.94 11.63 6.74
CA TYR A 377 -1.94 10.20 7.05
C TYR A 377 -0.82 9.79 8.02
N LEU A 378 0.38 10.36 7.88
CA LEU A 378 1.48 10.19 8.82
C LEU A 378 1.10 10.67 10.22
N GLY A 379 0.51 11.87 10.32
CA GLY A 379 0.03 12.44 11.56
C GLY A 379 -1.04 11.58 12.24
N ARG A 380 -1.99 11.02 11.47
CA ARG A 380 -2.98 10.06 11.97
C ARG A 380 -2.36 8.73 12.40
N PHE A 381 -1.37 8.22 11.66
CA PHE A 381 -0.67 6.98 12.02
C PHE A 381 0.07 7.14 13.36
N LEU A 382 0.82 8.24 13.51
CA LEU A 382 1.51 8.57 14.76
C LEU A 382 0.52 8.76 15.92
N PHE A 383 -0.61 9.43 15.68
CA PHE A 383 -1.70 9.58 16.65
C PHE A 383 -2.26 8.22 17.12
N SER A 384 -2.58 7.30 16.19
CA SER A 384 -3.04 5.94 16.52
C SER A 384 -2.00 5.12 17.28
N ASN A 385 -0.71 5.39 17.08
CA ASN A 385 0.40 4.76 17.82
C ASN A 385 0.80 5.53 19.09
N ASN A 386 -0.09 6.37 19.64
CA ASN A 386 0.14 7.20 20.85
C ASN A 386 1.31 8.21 20.77
N GLN A 387 1.91 8.45 19.59
CA GLN A 387 2.98 9.43 19.40
C GLN A 387 2.40 10.84 19.17
N PHE A 388 1.58 11.32 20.10
CA PHE A 388 0.74 12.52 19.94
C PHE A 388 1.51 13.79 19.58
N LEU A 389 2.68 14.02 20.19
CA LEU A 389 3.48 15.22 19.90
C LEU A 389 4.03 15.22 18.46
N ARG A 390 4.54 14.07 17.98
CA ARG A 390 5.02 13.91 16.60
C ARG A 390 3.88 13.98 15.60
N GLY A 391 2.75 13.35 15.92
CA GLY A 391 1.52 13.44 15.14
C GLY A 391 1.01 14.87 15.03
N LEU A 392 1.05 15.65 16.12
CA LEU A 392 0.72 17.07 16.14
C LEU A 392 1.62 17.86 15.18
N THR A 393 2.95 17.67 15.23
CA THR A 393 3.90 18.35 14.31
C THR A 393 3.58 18.06 12.84
N ALA A 394 3.30 16.80 12.49
CA ALA A 394 2.90 16.42 11.13
C ALA A 394 1.55 17.03 10.71
N LEU A 395 0.54 16.98 11.58
CA LEU A 395 -0.80 17.53 11.33
C LEU A 395 -0.78 19.07 11.23
N GLN A 396 0.05 19.74 12.01
CA GLN A 396 0.27 21.19 11.95
C GLN A 396 0.84 21.55 10.58
N ALA A 397 1.94 20.91 10.17
CA ALA A 397 2.55 21.11 8.86
C ALA A 397 1.62 20.77 7.69
N ALA A 398 0.73 19.76 7.83
CA ALA A 398 -0.31 19.48 6.86
C ALA A 398 -1.35 20.61 6.77
N TYR A 399 -1.78 21.16 7.91
CA TYR A 399 -2.79 22.21 7.98
C TYR A 399 -2.27 23.55 7.43
N ASP A 400 -1.02 23.89 7.72
CA ASP A 400 -0.39 25.14 7.28
C ASP A 400 -0.10 25.13 5.77
N GLN A 401 0.21 23.96 5.19
CA GLN A 401 0.38 23.79 3.74
C GLN A 401 -0.95 23.55 2.98
N CYS A 402 -2.06 23.31 3.68
CA CYS A 402 -3.34 23.02 3.03
C CYS A 402 -4.03 24.30 2.54
N PHE A 403 -4.30 24.38 1.23
CA PHE A 403 -4.90 25.57 0.61
C PHE A 403 -6.18 26.05 1.34
N PRO A 404 -6.32 27.34 1.72
CA PRO A 404 -7.41 27.82 2.57
C PRO A 404 -8.83 27.48 2.09
N GLN A 405 -9.07 27.49 0.77
CA GLN A 405 -10.39 27.18 0.20
C GLN A 405 -10.74 25.68 0.26
N CYS A 406 -9.78 24.79 0.52
CA CYS A 406 -10.01 23.34 0.63
C CYS A 406 -10.62 22.95 2.00
N LEU A 407 -11.73 23.60 2.38
CA LEU A 407 -12.37 23.50 3.71
C LEU A 407 -12.59 22.06 4.19
N LYS A 408 -12.99 21.14 3.28
CA LYS A 408 -13.15 19.71 3.60
C LYS A 408 -11.84 19.08 4.09
N HIS A 409 -10.73 19.29 3.37
CA HIS A 409 -9.40 18.79 3.74
C HIS A 409 -8.88 19.45 5.02
N ARG A 410 -9.01 20.79 5.14
CA ARG A 410 -8.64 21.53 6.34
C ARG A 410 -9.39 21.03 7.57
N ARG A 411 -10.70 20.76 7.45
CA ARG A 411 -11.52 20.16 8.52
C ARG A 411 -11.05 18.76 8.91
N HIS A 412 -10.72 17.91 7.95
CA HIS A 412 -10.18 16.57 8.23
C HIS A 412 -8.89 16.64 9.05
N ILE A 413 -7.96 17.53 8.70
CA ILE A 413 -6.71 17.73 9.45
C ILE A 413 -7.00 18.35 10.83
N LEU A 414 -7.83 19.40 10.87
CA LEU A 414 -8.12 20.18 12.09
C LEU A 414 -8.76 19.34 13.19
N ILE A 415 -9.59 18.34 12.87
CA ILE A 415 -10.16 17.41 13.86
C ILE A 415 -9.04 16.70 14.62
N TYR A 416 -8.12 16.02 13.93
CA TYR A 416 -7.03 15.30 14.59
C TYR A 416 -6.00 16.25 15.22
N LEU A 417 -5.74 17.40 14.61
CA LEU A 417 -4.86 18.43 15.17
C LEU A 417 -5.41 18.94 16.51
N THR A 418 -6.71 19.22 16.59
CA THR A 418 -7.38 19.66 17.82
C THR A 418 -7.32 18.58 18.89
N THR A 419 -7.66 17.33 18.55
CA THR A 419 -7.57 16.20 19.49
C THR A 419 -6.15 16.00 20.02
N ALA A 420 -5.14 16.02 19.16
CA ALA A 420 -3.74 15.88 19.55
C ALA A 420 -3.28 17.04 20.46
N ASN A 421 -3.72 18.27 20.16
CA ASN A 421 -3.47 19.44 21.01
C ASN A 421 -4.07 19.24 22.42
N ILE A 422 -5.33 18.82 22.52
CA ILE A 422 -6.01 18.60 23.82
C ILE A 422 -5.24 17.56 24.65
N ILE A 423 -4.86 16.44 24.04
CA ILE A 423 -4.10 15.36 24.70
C ILE A 423 -2.73 15.83 25.22
N VAL A 424 -2.05 16.75 24.52
CA VAL A 424 -0.78 17.32 25.01
C VAL A 424 -0.96 18.55 25.91
N GLY A 425 -2.19 18.88 26.35
CA GLY A 425 -2.44 19.99 27.28
C GLY A 425 -2.58 21.37 26.64
N ARG A 426 -2.93 21.45 25.36
CA ARG A 426 -3.25 22.69 24.63
C ARG A 426 -4.71 22.69 24.18
N PHE A 427 -5.51 23.62 24.67
CA PHE A 427 -6.92 23.74 24.25
C PHE A 427 -7.06 24.69 23.05
N PRO A 428 -8.06 24.48 22.16
CA PRO A 428 -8.29 25.34 21.01
C PRO A 428 -8.70 26.75 21.43
N SER A 429 -8.14 27.77 20.76
CA SER A 429 -8.56 29.16 20.97
C SER A 429 -9.89 29.45 20.29
N VAL A 430 -10.56 30.51 20.75
CA VAL A 430 -11.81 31.01 20.14
C VAL A 430 -11.61 31.32 18.65
N ASP A 431 -10.45 31.85 18.26
CA ASP A 431 -10.16 32.26 16.88
C ASP A 431 -9.95 31.07 15.94
N ILE A 432 -9.47 29.94 16.44
CA ILE A 432 -9.41 28.69 15.67
C ILE A 432 -10.82 28.12 15.49
N LEU A 433 -11.66 28.17 16.54
CA LEU A 433 -13.03 27.67 16.50
C LEU A 433 -13.99 28.52 15.66
N LYS A 434 -13.67 29.79 15.42
CA LYS A 434 -14.40 30.70 14.50
C LYS A 434 -14.14 30.41 13.01
N ARG A 435 -13.13 29.60 12.66
CA ARG A 435 -12.77 29.33 11.25
C ARG A 435 -13.85 28.50 10.54
N PRO A 436 -14.08 28.69 9.23
CA PRO A 436 -15.14 27.98 8.50
C PRO A 436 -14.96 26.45 8.53
N GLU A 437 -13.73 25.94 8.47
CA GLU A 437 -13.47 24.49 8.60
C GLU A 437 -13.75 23.93 10.01
N ALA A 438 -13.84 24.81 11.03
CA ALA A 438 -14.07 24.46 12.43
C ALA A 438 -15.55 24.45 12.84
N ALA A 439 -16.49 24.73 11.94
CA ALA A 439 -17.93 24.75 12.21
C ALA A 439 -18.41 23.49 12.98
N GLY A 440 -19.16 23.67 14.07
CA GLY A 440 -19.62 22.58 14.94
C GLY A 440 -18.56 21.95 15.88
N LEU A 441 -17.26 22.24 15.70
CA LEU A 441 -16.21 21.66 16.56
C LEU A 441 -16.19 22.28 17.97
N ALA A 442 -16.72 23.50 18.14
CA ALA A 442 -16.83 24.16 19.43
C ALA A 442 -17.79 23.41 20.38
N GLN A 443 -18.96 23.02 19.87
CA GLN A 443 -19.95 22.21 20.59
C GLN A 443 -19.37 20.87 21.04
N ILE A 444 -18.55 20.25 20.19
CA ILE A 444 -17.95 18.93 20.43
C ILE A 444 -16.79 18.98 21.42
N PHE A 445 -15.81 19.89 21.24
CA PHE A 445 -14.57 19.87 22.04
C PHE A 445 -14.61 20.77 23.28
N LEU A 446 -15.39 21.86 23.31
CA LEU A 446 -15.38 22.75 24.47
C LEU A 446 -15.94 22.13 25.76
N PRO A 447 -16.95 21.24 25.76
CA PRO A 447 -17.35 20.52 26.98
C PRO A 447 -16.19 19.72 27.57
N VAL A 448 -15.48 18.94 26.73
CA VAL A 448 -14.29 18.16 27.13
C VAL A 448 -13.21 19.08 27.71
N CYS A 449 -12.85 20.16 27.03
CA CYS A 449 -11.84 21.12 27.50
C CYS A 449 -12.25 21.81 28.82
N LYS A 450 -13.52 22.18 28.97
CA LYS A 450 -14.06 22.78 30.20
C LYS A 450 -14.00 21.79 31.36
N ALA A 451 -14.36 20.52 31.15
CA ALA A 451 -14.31 19.50 32.18
C ALA A 451 -12.88 19.26 32.68
N ILE A 452 -11.92 19.09 31.75
CA ILE A 452 -10.49 18.98 32.08
C ILE A 452 -10.01 20.21 32.85
N ALA A 453 -10.28 21.43 32.37
CA ALA A 453 -9.89 22.67 33.05
C ALA A 453 -10.52 22.82 34.44
N ARG A 454 -11.70 22.23 34.64
CA ARG A 454 -12.44 22.28 35.90
C ARG A 454 -12.07 21.16 36.87
N GLY A 455 -11.38 20.11 36.46
CA GLY A 455 -11.23 18.91 37.30
C GLY A 455 -12.56 18.21 37.55
N ASP A 456 -13.46 18.25 36.56
CA ASP A 456 -14.82 17.73 36.62
C ASP A 456 -14.86 16.34 35.94
N LEU A 457 -14.77 15.28 36.75
CA LEU A 457 -14.67 13.89 36.29
C LEU A 457 -15.96 13.43 35.61
N VAL A 458 -17.11 13.70 36.24
CA VAL A 458 -18.45 13.41 35.72
C VAL A 458 -18.68 14.15 34.40
N GLY A 459 -18.49 15.47 34.39
CA GLY A 459 -18.66 16.27 33.17
C GLY A 459 -17.69 15.88 32.05
N PHE A 460 -16.52 15.31 32.38
CA PHE A 460 -15.59 14.76 31.38
C PHE A 460 -16.14 13.45 30.78
N GLN A 461 -16.60 12.52 31.61
CA GLN A 461 -17.22 11.28 31.15
C GLN A 461 -18.47 11.56 30.30
N ASP A 462 -19.38 12.40 30.79
CA ASP A 462 -20.59 12.83 30.07
C ASP A 462 -20.28 13.49 28.73
N SER A 463 -19.25 14.36 28.68
CA SER A 463 -18.84 15.02 27.43
C SER A 463 -18.35 14.06 26.34
N LEU A 464 -17.91 12.86 26.72
CA LEU A 464 -17.46 11.81 25.80
C LEU A 464 -18.53 10.73 25.54
N ASN A 465 -19.48 10.57 26.47
CA ASN A 465 -20.52 9.53 26.42
C ASN A 465 -21.89 10.01 25.94
N GLY A 466 -22.16 11.32 25.95
CA GLY A 466 -23.41 11.91 25.49
C GLY A 466 -23.59 11.94 23.97
N GLU A 467 -24.40 12.89 23.47
CA GLU A 467 -24.87 12.99 22.08
C GLU A 467 -23.78 12.78 21.00
N HIS A 468 -22.57 13.30 21.23
CA HIS A 468 -21.47 13.25 20.26
C HIS A 468 -20.61 11.97 20.31
N ARG A 469 -20.91 11.00 21.21
CA ARG A 469 -20.19 9.71 21.31
C ARG A 469 -20.03 8.97 19.97
N PRO A 470 -21.08 8.82 19.12
CA PRO A 470 -20.93 8.16 17.81
C PRO A 470 -19.98 8.91 16.87
N TRP A 471 -19.88 10.25 16.99
CA TRP A 471 -18.95 11.05 16.20
C TRP A 471 -17.51 10.84 16.65
N PHE A 472 -17.23 10.85 17.96
CA PHE A 472 -15.90 10.55 18.50
C PHE A 472 -15.43 9.13 18.13
N LEU A 473 -16.35 8.15 18.15
CA LEU A 473 -16.09 6.78 17.74
C LEU A 473 -15.80 6.69 16.24
N LYS A 474 -16.65 7.25 15.38
CA LYS A 474 -16.48 7.31 13.91
C LYS A 474 -15.19 8.03 13.47
N LYS A 475 -14.65 8.93 14.31
CA LYS A 475 -13.36 9.60 14.07
C LYS A 475 -12.16 8.84 14.66
N GLY A 476 -12.37 7.80 15.46
CA GLY A 476 -11.30 7.04 16.11
C GLY A 476 -10.54 7.83 17.19
N ILE A 477 -11.22 8.78 17.84
CA ILE A 477 -10.63 9.69 18.83
C ILE A 477 -11.23 9.57 20.24
N LEU A 478 -12.32 8.82 20.41
CA LEU A 478 -12.96 8.58 21.71
C LEU A 478 -11.99 8.00 22.75
N LEU A 479 -11.36 6.86 22.43
CA LEU A 479 -10.46 6.16 23.35
C LEU A 479 -9.17 6.97 23.64
N PRO A 480 -8.50 7.60 22.65
CA PRO A 480 -7.39 8.52 22.93
C PRO A 480 -7.77 9.70 23.83
N LEU A 481 -8.94 10.31 23.65
CA LEU A 481 -9.39 11.40 24.52
C LEU A 481 -9.62 10.90 25.94
N ARG A 482 -10.47 9.86 26.11
CA ARG A 482 -10.79 9.26 27.41
C ARG A 482 -9.51 8.85 28.16
N ASN A 483 -8.75 7.93 27.57
CA ASN A 483 -7.63 7.26 28.25
C ASN A 483 -6.38 8.16 28.43
N ARG A 484 -6.30 9.34 27.79
CA ARG A 484 -5.15 10.25 27.91
C ARG A 484 -5.46 11.59 28.57
N CYS A 485 -6.72 12.04 28.57
CA CYS A 485 -7.08 13.33 29.17
C CYS A 485 -7.62 13.21 30.61
N GLU A 486 -8.11 12.05 31.03
CA GLU A 486 -8.66 11.85 32.39
C GLU A 486 -7.64 12.21 33.49
N ILE A 487 -6.38 11.81 33.31
CA ILE A 487 -5.28 12.17 34.22
C ILE A 487 -5.09 13.69 34.35
N MET A 488 -5.42 14.47 33.32
CA MET A 488 -5.40 15.94 33.38
C MET A 488 -6.62 16.52 34.11
N VAL A 489 -7.75 15.81 34.15
CA VAL A 489 -8.90 16.15 34.98
C VAL A 489 -8.49 16.00 36.45
N TRP A 490 -7.93 14.84 36.84
CA TRP A 490 -7.38 14.58 38.17
C TRP A 490 -6.33 15.60 38.61
N ARG A 491 -5.38 15.93 37.73
CA ARG A 491 -4.40 17.01 37.96
C ARG A 491 -5.08 18.35 38.30
N SER A 492 -6.15 18.67 37.58
CA SER A 492 -6.86 19.94 37.74
C SER A 492 -7.76 19.96 38.97
N LEU A 493 -8.31 18.81 39.36
CA LEU A 493 -8.99 18.59 40.64
C LEU A 493 -8.03 18.80 41.80
N ALA A 494 -6.91 18.05 41.85
CA ALA A 494 -5.88 18.18 42.88
C ALA A 494 -5.32 19.61 42.98
N ARG A 495 -5.09 20.28 41.84
CA ARG A 495 -4.69 21.70 41.80
C ARG A 495 -5.75 22.61 42.42
N LYS A 496 -7.04 22.38 42.15
CA LYS A 496 -8.14 23.16 42.73
C LYS A 496 -8.29 22.91 44.21
N THR A 497 -8.25 21.66 44.67
CA THR A 497 -8.27 21.31 46.10
C THR A 497 -7.12 22.00 46.82
N PHE A 498 -5.91 22.00 46.24
CA PHE A 498 -4.79 22.77 46.80
C PHE A 498 -5.06 24.28 46.78
N VAL A 499 -5.63 24.84 45.71
CA VAL A 499 -5.98 26.28 45.66
C VAL A 499 -7.07 26.65 46.66
N LEU A 500 -7.99 25.76 47.01
CA LEU A 500 -9.05 26.02 47.99
C LEU A 500 -8.59 25.80 49.45
N ASN A 501 -8.05 24.62 49.78
CA ASN A 501 -7.74 24.21 51.16
C ASN A 501 -6.27 23.77 51.39
N GLY A 502 -5.40 23.94 50.39
CA GLY A 502 -3.99 23.53 50.48
C GLY A 502 -3.15 24.43 51.39
N PHE A 503 -2.42 23.82 52.31
CA PHE A 503 -1.46 24.53 53.17
C PHE A 503 -0.34 25.15 52.33
N ARG A 504 -0.16 26.48 52.45
CA ARG A 504 0.73 27.27 51.59
C ARG A 504 2.22 27.10 51.84
N GLY A 505 2.60 26.38 52.89
CA GLY A 505 3.96 26.35 53.40
C GLY A 505 4.23 27.53 54.32
N ASP A 506 5.24 27.38 55.16
CA ASP A 506 5.82 28.46 55.97
C ASP A 506 7.35 28.35 55.91
N ALA A 507 8.08 29.10 56.74
CA ALA A 507 9.55 29.04 56.77
C ALA A 507 10.08 27.61 57.06
N LYS A 508 9.39 26.84 57.92
CA LYS A 508 9.81 25.51 58.40
C LYS A 508 9.20 24.35 57.60
N ARG A 509 7.95 24.49 57.13
CA ARG A 509 7.18 23.43 56.45
C ARG A 509 7.01 23.68 54.95
N ALA A 510 7.04 22.63 54.14
CA ALA A 510 6.70 22.72 52.71
C ALA A 510 5.20 22.96 52.49
N PRO A 511 4.77 23.47 51.33
CA PRO A 511 3.35 23.51 50.98
C PRO A 511 2.80 22.09 50.81
N THR A 512 1.60 21.80 51.33
CA THR A 512 1.01 20.45 51.30
C THR A 512 -0.47 20.45 50.94
N LEU A 513 -0.87 19.47 50.15
CA LEU A 513 -2.26 19.09 49.87
C LEU A 513 -2.62 17.87 50.73
N ASN A 514 -3.74 17.93 51.45
CA ASN A 514 -4.33 16.75 52.09
C ASN A 514 -5.04 15.91 51.00
N LEU A 515 -4.75 14.61 50.93
CA LEU A 515 -5.36 13.73 49.92
C LEU A 515 -6.81 13.39 50.28
N GLN A 516 -7.17 13.43 51.56
CA GLN A 516 -8.56 13.25 51.98
C GLN A 516 -9.49 14.31 51.38
N ASP A 517 -9.03 15.57 51.29
CA ASP A 517 -9.78 16.66 50.67
C ASP A 517 -10.01 16.43 49.16
N VAL A 518 -9.12 15.70 48.49
CA VAL A 518 -9.25 15.34 47.07
C VAL A 518 -10.29 14.25 46.90
N ILE A 519 -10.27 13.23 47.76
CA ILE A 519 -11.26 12.14 47.80
C ILE A 519 -12.66 12.70 48.06
N SER A 520 -12.83 13.50 49.12
CA SER A 520 -14.13 14.07 49.48
C SER A 520 -14.68 14.98 48.38
N LEU A 521 -13.83 15.72 47.66
CA LEU A 521 -14.28 16.52 46.52
C LEU A 521 -14.61 15.66 45.29
N ALA A 522 -13.89 14.57 45.03
CA ALA A 522 -14.21 13.63 43.95
C ALA A 522 -15.56 12.94 44.20
N GLN A 523 -15.74 12.36 45.39
CA GLN A 523 -16.99 11.72 45.83
C GLN A 523 -18.18 12.69 45.77
N PHE A 524 -18.03 13.93 46.26
CA PHE A 524 -19.07 14.96 46.19
C PHE A 524 -19.47 15.33 44.75
N LEU A 525 -18.52 15.29 43.80
CA LEU A 525 -18.83 15.54 42.38
C LEU A 525 -19.59 14.36 41.76
N GLU A 526 -19.30 13.13 42.16
CA GLU A 526 -20.01 11.92 41.71
C GLU A 526 -21.39 11.73 42.33
N GLU A 527 -21.58 12.06 43.61
CA GLU A 527 -22.88 12.04 44.27
C GLU A 527 -23.86 13.03 43.64
N ARG A 528 -23.36 14.12 43.05
CA ARG A 528 -24.17 15.09 42.31
C ARG A 528 -24.38 14.71 40.84
N ASN A 529 -23.91 13.54 40.39
CA ASN A 529 -24.18 13.05 39.05
C ASN A 529 -25.64 12.53 38.96
N PRO A 530 -26.54 13.17 38.18
CA PRO A 530 -27.89 12.65 37.97
C PRO A 530 -27.91 11.33 37.18
N ASN A 531 -26.83 11.03 36.46
CA ASN A 531 -26.63 9.82 35.66
C ASN A 531 -25.60 8.88 36.32
N LYS A 532 -25.52 8.84 37.66
CA LYS A 532 -24.58 7.95 38.36
C LYS A 532 -24.81 6.51 37.88
N PRO A 533 -23.81 5.82 37.29
CA PRO A 533 -24.00 4.45 36.86
C PRO A 533 -24.38 3.58 38.05
N ALA A 534 -25.19 2.55 37.81
CA ALA A 534 -25.45 1.53 38.82
C ALA A 534 -24.11 0.95 39.33
N PRO A 535 -24.02 0.54 40.61
CA PRO A 535 -22.84 -0.15 41.11
C PRO A 535 -22.47 -1.31 40.18
N TYR A 536 -21.18 -1.48 39.92
CA TYR A 536 -20.71 -2.62 39.13
C TYR A 536 -20.94 -3.89 39.94
N ILE A 537 -21.73 -4.80 39.38
CA ILE A 537 -21.88 -6.17 39.84
C ILE A 537 -21.05 -7.00 38.87
N ASP A 538 -20.07 -7.72 39.40
CA ASP A 538 -19.16 -8.54 38.60
C ASP A 538 -19.77 -9.93 38.50
N GLU A 539 -20.42 -10.24 37.37
CA GLU A 539 -21.13 -11.52 37.15
C GLU A 539 -20.15 -12.72 37.22
N ASP A 540 -18.85 -12.49 36.99
CA ASP A 540 -17.80 -13.52 37.12
C ASP A 540 -17.37 -13.79 38.59
N LEU A 541 -17.92 -13.07 39.58
CA LEU A 541 -17.64 -13.24 41.03
C LEU A 541 -18.78 -13.93 41.82
N GLU A 542 -19.72 -14.59 41.13
CA GLU A 542 -20.79 -15.39 41.76
C GLU A 542 -20.23 -16.40 42.79
N GLY A 543 -20.62 -16.28 44.07
CA GLY A 543 -20.39 -17.33 45.07
C GLY A 543 -20.06 -16.93 46.51
N GLY A 544 -20.10 -15.64 46.89
CA GLY A 544 -19.91 -15.20 48.28
C GLY A 544 -21.23 -14.72 48.92
N GLU A 545 -21.63 -15.28 50.07
CA GLU A 545 -22.94 -15.02 50.71
C GLU A 545 -23.18 -13.59 51.26
N ASP A 546 -22.36 -12.60 50.91
CA ASP A 546 -22.47 -11.19 51.30
C ASP A 546 -22.31 -10.25 50.07
N GLU A 547 -23.12 -10.44 49.03
CA GLU A 547 -23.16 -9.58 47.83
C GLU A 547 -23.75 -8.19 48.12
N THR A 548 -22.99 -7.36 48.84
CA THR A 548 -23.18 -5.91 48.77
C THR A 548 -22.67 -5.42 47.41
N PRO A 549 -23.47 -4.64 46.63
CA PRO A 549 -23.01 -4.11 45.36
C PRO A 549 -21.75 -3.27 45.59
N THR A 550 -20.67 -3.54 44.85
CA THR A 550 -19.41 -2.79 45.04
C THR A 550 -19.62 -1.37 44.58
N VAL A 551 -19.95 -0.48 45.53
CA VAL A 551 -20.03 0.95 45.28
C VAL A 551 -18.61 1.45 45.06
N LEU A 552 -18.21 1.49 43.79
CA LEU A 552 -16.95 2.05 43.30
C LEU A 552 -16.86 3.54 43.71
N THR A 553 -16.38 3.77 44.93
CA THR A 553 -16.09 5.08 45.50
C THR A 553 -14.58 5.24 45.59
N TRP A 554 -14.09 6.44 45.29
CA TRP A 554 -12.65 6.72 45.35
C TRP A 554 -12.08 6.46 46.74
N THR A 555 -11.15 5.53 46.84
CA THR A 555 -10.42 5.23 48.07
C THR A 555 -9.14 6.06 48.19
N MET A 556 -8.47 5.97 49.35
CA MET A 556 -7.13 6.55 49.50
C MET A 556 -6.10 5.90 48.58
N VAL A 557 -6.23 4.59 48.31
CA VAL A 557 -5.29 3.86 47.45
C VAL A 557 -5.39 4.35 46.01
N ASP A 558 -6.62 4.55 45.50
CA ASP A 558 -6.85 5.05 44.14
C ASP A 558 -6.27 6.45 43.97
N VAL A 559 -6.58 7.36 44.89
CA VAL A 559 -6.07 8.74 44.82
C VAL A 559 -4.57 8.79 45.02
N GLU A 560 -3.97 8.00 45.92
CA GLU A 560 -2.51 7.91 46.02
C GLU A 560 -1.86 7.38 44.73
N ALA A 561 -2.42 6.35 44.09
CA ALA A 561 -1.95 5.82 42.81
C ALA A 561 -2.04 6.87 41.68
N ILE A 562 -3.15 7.60 41.60
CA ILE A 562 -3.36 8.68 40.63
C ILE A 562 -2.37 9.83 40.84
N ILE A 563 -2.17 10.28 42.09
CA ILE A 563 -1.20 11.33 42.40
C ILE A 563 0.24 10.84 42.15
N CYS A 564 0.58 9.58 42.45
CA CYS A 564 1.86 8.98 42.08
C CYS A 564 2.10 9.02 40.57
N SER A 565 1.11 8.62 39.76
CA SER A 565 1.20 8.69 38.30
C SER A 565 1.36 10.14 37.79
N LEU A 566 0.73 11.11 38.45
CA LEU A 566 0.91 12.54 38.15
C LEU A 566 2.32 13.05 38.48
N ILE A 567 2.95 12.53 39.53
CA ILE A 567 4.33 12.85 39.89
C ILE A 567 5.31 12.22 38.88
N GLU A 568 5.15 10.94 38.56
CA GLU A 568 6.00 10.23 37.58
C GLU A 568 5.92 10.85 36.16
N GLN A 569 4.72 11.28 35.76
CA GLN A 569 4.52 12.01 34.50
C GLN A 569 5.07 13.45 34.55
N GLY A 570 5.49 13.96 35.71
CA GLY A 570 5.96 15.34 35.92
C GLY A 570 4.84 16.37 35.88
N PHE A 571 3.58 15.94 35.93
CA PHE A 571 2.40 16.80 35.90
C PHE A 571 2.09 17.43 37.27
N MET A 572 2.64 16.84 38.33
CA MET A 572 2.76 17.42 39.66
C MET A 572 4.21 17.29 40.16
N HIS A 573 4.74 18.30 40.86
CA HIS A 573 6.11 18.28 41.39
C HIS A 573 6.10 18.24 42.93
N GLY A 574 6.51 17.09 43.48
CA GLY A 574 6.49 16.85 44.92
C GLY A 574 6.61 15.36 45.24
N TYR A 575 6.24 14.99 46.46
CA TYR A 575 6.23 13.59 46.93
C TYR A 575 5.00 13.33 47.80
N ILE A 576 4.55 12.08 47.87
CA ILE A 576 3.48 11.66 48.78
C ILE A 576 4.10 11.21 50.11
N SER A 577 3.53 11.68 51.22
CA SER A 577 3.76 11.13 52.55
C SER A 577 2.58 10.25 52.93
N HIS A 578 2.67 8.95 52.62
CA HIS A 578 1.60 7.96 52.84
C HIS A 578 1.11 7.96 54.29
N LYS A 579 2.02 7.90 55.28
CA LYS A 579 1.68 7.98 56.72
C LYS A 579 0.90 9.25 57.10
N GLN A 580 1.09 10.36 56.38
CA GLN A 580 0.39 11.62 56.64
C GLN A 580 -0.78 11.88 55.69
N LYS A 581 -1.04 10.98 54.72
CA LYS A 581 -2.06 11.14 53.66
C LYS A 581 -1.98 12.48 52.93
N LYS A 582 -0.75 12.95 52.65
CA LYS A 582 -0.46 14.28 52.11
C LYS A 582 0.50 14.25 50.93
N PHE A 583 0.19 15.05 49.91
CA PHE A 583 1.15 15.42 48.87
C PHE A 583 1.90 16.69 49.28
N ALA A 584 3.23 16.64 49.32
CA ALA A 584 4.10 17.76 49.64
C ALA A 584 4.78 18.31 48.39
N ILE A 585 4.58 19.61 48.11
CA ILE A 585 5.17 20.29 46.96
C ILE A 585 6.65 20.56 47.23
N GLN A 586 7.50 20.18 46.28
CA GLN A 586 8.95 20.37 46.41
C GLN A 586 9.30 21.86 46.47
N ARG A 587 10.16 22.26 47.41
CA ARG A 587 10.55 23.66 47.61
C ARG A 587 11.45 24.14 46.46
N GLY A 588 11.02 25.17 45.74
CA GLY A 588 11.86 25.93 44.81
C GLY A 588 12.63 27.07 45.49
N LYS A 589 13.53 27.72 44.74
CA LYS A 589 14.28 28.90 45.21
C LYS A 589 13.42 30.16 45.31
N GLU A 590 12.40 30.27 44.47
CA GLU A 590 11.50 31.44 44.40
C GLU A 590 10.50 31.46 45.57
N ARG A 591 10.14 32.66 46.03
CA ARG A 591 9.13 32.90 47.07
C ARG A 591 8.15 33.98 46.62
N GLY A 592 6.88 33.82 46.96
CA GLY A 592 5.81 34.77 46.60
C GLY A 592 4.42 34.13 46.53
N PRO A 593 3.34 34.94 46.44
CA PRO A 593 2.00 34.43 46.26
C PRO A 593 1.88 33.64 44.94
N GLY A 594 1.17 32.50 44.97
CA GLY A 594 1.01 31.62 43.81
C GLY A 594 2.22 30.75 43.44
N THR A 595 3.42 31.02 43.97
CA THR A 595 4.65 30.29 43.63
C THR A 595 4.55 28.78 43.88
N ALA A 596 3.93 28.36 44.99
CA ALA A 596 3.68 26.94 45.27
C ALA A 596 2.80 26.26 44.20
N VAL A 597 1.81 26.98 43.64
CA VAL A 597 0.95 26.45 42.57
C VAL A 597 1.74 26.33 41.26
N ARG A 598 2.58 27.32 40.93
CA ARG A 598 3.43 27.31 39.73
C ARG A 598 4.44 26.16 39.76
N ILE A 599 5.10 25.95 40.91
CA ILE A 599 6.08 24.88 41.10
C ILE A 599 5.38 23.51 41.11
N GLY A 600 4.36 23.34 41.95
CA GLY A 600 3.72 22.05 42.20
C GLY A 600 2.83 21.56 41.06
N PHE A 601 2.34 22.44 40.18
CA PHE A 601 1.45 22.09 39.06
C PHE A 601 1.93 22.74 37.74
N PRO A 602 3.07 22.28 37.17
CA PRO A 602 3.64 22.82 35.94
C PRO A 602 2.71 22.63 34.73
N SER A 603 2.93 23.39 33.65
CA SER A 603 2.15 23.26 32.41
C SER A 603 2.34 21.88 31.78
N VAL A 604 1.25 21.14 31.55
CA VAL A 604 1.25 19.80 30.93
C VAL A 604 2.01 19.79 29.61
N TYR A 605 1.71 20.73 28.72
CA TYR A 605 2.41 20.87 27.44
C TYR A 605 3.90 21.21 27.61
N GLY A 606 4.24 22.03 28.62
CA GLY A 606 5.63 22.36 28.94
C GLY A 606 6.42 21.13 29.37
N VAL A 607 5.84 20.28 30.23
CA VAL A 607 6.44 19.02 30.71
C VAL A 607 6.63 18.03 29.55
N ILE A 608 5.59 17.83 28.72
CA ILE A 608 5.66 16.93 27.55
C ILE A 608 6.71 17.40 26.55
N SER A 609 6.75 18.70 26.27
CA SER A 609 7.70 19.27 25.30
C SER A 609 9.14 19.25 25.84
N ALA A 610 9.36 19.54 27.12
CA ALA A 610 10.67 19.42 27.75
C ALA A 610 11.18 17.97 27.74
N ARG A 611 10.30 16.99 27.99
CA ARG A 611 10.62 15.56 27.90
C ARG A 611 10.99 15.13 26.47
N ALA A 612 10.34 15.68 25.45
CA ALA A 612 10.71 15.44 24.06
C ALA A 612 12.08 16.06 23.71
N LYS A 613 12.34 17.29 24.18
CA LYS A 613 13.66 17.95 24.07
C LYS A 613 14.78 17.11 24.67
N THR A 614 14.63 16.64 25.91
CA THR A 614 15.69 15.85 26.59
C THR A 614 15.96 14.50 25.92
N LYS A 615 15.01 13.95 25.15
CA LYS A 615 15.20 12.75 24.34
C LYS A 615 15.74 13.00 22.93
N GLY A 616 15.97 14.26 22.53
CA GLY A 616 16.32 14.62 21.15
C GLY A 616 15.17 14.42 20.14
N GLU A 617 13.92 14.34 20.62
CA GLU A 617 12.74 14.07 19.80
C GLU A 617 11.96 15.33 19.40
N GLU A 618 12.41 16.53 19.80
CA GLU A 618 11.77 17.79 19.40
C GLU A 618 11.89 18.00 17.88
N GLY A 619 10.78 18.34 17.23
CA GLY A 619 10.70 18.53 15.77
C GLY A 619 10.84 17.24 14.95
N TYR A 620 11.45 16.18 15.50
CA TYR A 620 11.67 14.92 14.81
C TYR A 620 10.38 14.12 14.60
N VAL A 621 10.02 13.92 13.33
CA VAL A 621 8.88 13.09 12.91
C VAL A 621 9.41 11.93 12.05
N PRO A 622 9.24 10.67 12.49
CA PRO A 622 9.56 9.49 11.68
C PRO A 622 8.85 9.53 10.32
N ALA A 623 9.50 9.02 9.27
CA ALA A 623 9.03 9.05 7.88
C ALA A 623 8.80 10.43 7.22
N TRP A 624 8.95 11.53 7.95
CA TRP A 624 9.13 12.84 7.31
C TRP A 624 10.60 13.00 6.89
N VAL A 625 10.86 12.83 5.58
CA VAL A 625 12.17 13.11 4.98
C VAL A 625 12.30 14.62 4.74
N GLY A 626 13.28 15.25 5.40
CA GLY A 626 13.59 16.67 5.26
C GLY A 626 14.71 16.93 4.26
N ASP A 627 15.05 18.21 4.07
CA ASP A 627 15.91 18.68 2.97
C ASP A 627 17.41 18.47 3.23
N SER A 628 17.83 18.49 4.49
CA SER A 628 19.20 18.11 4.86
C SER A 628 19.41 16.62 4.62
N PRO A 629 20.47 16.21 3.89
CA PRO A 629 20.92 14.82 3.91
C PRO A 629 21.13 14.40 5.36
N ARG A 630 20.56 13.27 5.78
CA ARG A 630 20.80 12.71 7.12
C ARG A 630 22.22 12.15 7.18
N GLY A 631 23.21 13.04 7.31
CA GLY A 631 24.47 12.71 7.96
C GLY A 631 24.15 12.09 9.33
N GLY A 632 24.77 10.96 9.65
CA GLY A 632 24.26 10.01 10.63
C GLY A 632 23.88 10.60 11.98
N ALA A 633 22.58 10.84 12.18
CA ALA A 633 21.97 11.08 13.49
C ALA A 633 21.26 9.79 13.92
N ALA A 634 21.67 9.26 15.08
CA ALA A 634 21.32 7.92 15.54
C ALA A 634 19.81 7.63 15.55
N GLY A 635 19.39 6.47 15.01
CA GLY A 635 17.97 6.12 15.06
C GLY A 635 17.44 4.96 14.20
N ALA A 636 18.26 4.19 13.48
CA ALA A 636 17.91 2.84 12.98
C ALA A 636 19.10 2.17 12.27
N GLY A 637 19.51 0.99 12.72
CA GLY A 637 20.19 0.00 11.86
C GLY A 637 21.54 0.37 11.23
N THR A 638 22.43 1.09 11.94
CA THR A 638 23.84 1.10 11.55
C THR A 638 24.46 -0.27 11.84
N VAL A 639 24.93 -0.96 10.80
CA VAL A 639 25.87 -2.07 10.96
C VAL A 639 27.14 -1.49 11.57
N VAL A 640 27.39 -1.78 12.84
CA VAL A 640 28.61 -1.36 13.52
C VAL A 640 29.77 -2.17 12.92
N ASN A 641 30.65 -1.50 12.18
CA ASN A 641 31.87 -2.14 11.73
C ASN A 641 32.81 -2.34 12.94
N LEU A 642 32.88 -3.57 13.45
CA LEU A 642 33.66 -3.94 14.63
C LEU A 642 35.15 -4.15 14.36
N SER A 643 35.69 -3.62 13.25
CA SER A 643 37.13 -3.65 12.93
C SER A 643 37.94 -2.75 13.87
N GLY A 644 38.14 -3.21 15.12
CA GLY A 644 38.91 -2.52 16.16
C GLY A 644 38.41 -2.67 17.59
N ALA A 645 37.25 -3.29 17.84
CA ALA A 645 36.73 -3.49 19.19
C ALA A 645 37.55 -4.58 19.93
N ARG A 646 38.24 -4.20 21.01
CA ARG A 646 38.89 -5.17 21.93
C ARG A 646 37.84 -5.87 22.82
N PRO A 647 38.08 -7.11 23.27
CA PRO A 647 37.20 -7.79 24.22
C PRO A 647 37.09 -7.00 25.52
N ALA A 648 35.90 -6.97 26.12
CA ALA A 648 35.71 -6.39 27.45
C ALA A 648 36.29 -7.34 28.52
N GLY A 649 37.43 -6.97 29.10
CA GLY A 649 38.14 -7.78 30.10
C GLY A 649 39.67 -7.69 30.09
N SER A 650 40.24 -6.56 29.63
CA SER A 650 41.68 -6.26 29.68
C SER A 650 41.91 -4.85 30.23
#